data_AF-A0A419X690-F1
#
_entry.id   AF-A0A419X690-F1
#
_cell.length_a   1.000
_cell.length_b   1.000
_cell.length_c   1.000
_cell.angle_alpha   90.00
_cell.angle_beta   90.00
_cell.angle_gamma   90.00
#
_symmetry.space_group_name_H-M   'P 1'
#
loop_
_entity.id
_entity.type
_entity.pdbx_description
1 polymer ?
#
loop_
_entity_poly.entity_id
_entity_poly.type
_entity_poly.pdbx_seq_one_letter_code
_entity_poly.pdbx_strand_id
1 'polypeptide(L)'
;MLRKILTSFFIVLLLAIIVLGYLYLQKQKEYKGVDPFSAIPVNSELIVQFESLEHLITKLENNTGAWKELGNFDKIAKINENLQFIDSLASKIDSDHQFTLDRSFTIASHLQGKNDIEYLYILPILDYLEEKKLQTAVSNWIGPDLVLRERNYQNTSIYSIPATSKKEKELHFTFSKGLFLASRSMLLLENSVRQLSTDNSISKTKGFEQIRRTIGKNVDANIFLNLKTFPKQISFSLNKEHSKFIRNYTNIGNWTELDLSFRNRIILLNGFTYSDPSQGNLMNLFLQQEPVKMEMESILPATTGVLAVLGIDDPLLHKGKYRKFLDQMGKLSDYQKAINDLKKKTGEDFEEIIFSIIYKEIGLAFAEGNADKKFTVIRTKSASIAKEKMLKPILGFAKKQERTLSYYKRTYKLDSETSFDIYRLPEDRLPEKLFGSFFSDASSAYFTFIDNYLVMGPSISALSEFIQESVLGKTLDSNQNYQENKEYLSNKANFFFYTSTPKANRFITSFLNEELQSEIQNHKESVNKFQAVGLQLSSNRNLIYNNLFIEYDPVLESAPQTDWESRIDTCFRHKPYLVKNHYTKENEIFVQDIQNQIYLVNPAGRILWTKPLDSQIIGKVEQIDLFKNNKLQYLFATKNHLHLIDRNGNYVKNYPVRLKAEATRGIAIFDYDKNKNYRIFIPCKDQRVYAYSKEGKIIKGWSPAKAENPITCEIQHFRIGGKDYIVYADKFRVYILNRRGVERVKLKKQFSKSESNPFYLEKQSNRLVTSDTNGNIHYIYFNGKVESKSFTQLSEAHYFTAADLNSDGKNEYLFADYNFLKIFDASGDQKLEKKFDSGISYRPNVYKFSRRKIEIGICTENENKIYLIDLKGNNHSGFPLKGNTEFSIGFAKAGNKSFNLYVGDNRNFLLNYSVH
;
A
#
# COMPACT_ATOMS: atom_id res chain seq x y z
N MET A 1 65.12 20.27 72.67
CA MET A 1 63.95 19.36 72.60
C MET A 1 62.81 19.92 71.76
N LEU A 2 62.34 21.15 72.01
CA LEU A 2 61.18 21.75 71.31
C LEU A 2 61.26 21.73 69.77
N ARG A 3 62.45 22.01 69.21
CA ARG A 3 62.70 22.01 67.75
C ARG A 3 62.50 20.64 67.10
N LYS A 4 62.89 19.55 67.78
CA LYS A 4 62.73 18.16 67.30
C LYS A 4 61.28 17.68 67.38
N ILE A 5 60.53 18.15 68.38
CA ILE A 5 59.10 17.87 68.55
C ILE A 5 58.29 18.59 67.46
N LEU A 6 58.58 19.88 67.23
CA LEU A 6 57.93 20.69 66.18
C LEU A 6 58.20 20.14 64.77
N THR A 7 59.42 19.73 64.44
CA THR A 7 59.73 19.11 63.14
C THR A 7 59.04 17.77 62.97
N SER A 8 58.95 16.94 64.02
CA SER A 8 58.24 15.66 63.94
C SER A 8 56.73 15.86 63.75
N PHE A 9 56.13 16.84 64.46
CA PHE A 9 54.72 17.19 64.29
C PHE A 9 54.42 17.71 62.88
N PHE A 10 55.31 18.54 62.32
CA PHE A 10 55.17 19.06 60.96
C PHE A 10 55.27 17.96 59.89
N ILE A 11 56.16 16.97 60.08
CA ILE A 11 56.28 15.81 59.19
C ILE A 11 55.03 14.92 59.26
N VAL A 12 54.49 14.68 60.46
CA VAL A 12 53.23 13.92 60.61
C VAL A 12 52.05 14.67 59.99
N LEU A 13 51.96 15.99 60.16
CA LEU A 13 50.93 16.82 59.53
C LEU A 13 51.04 16.82 58.00
N LEU A 14 52.26 16.92 57.46
CA LEU A 14 52.50 16.88 56.01
C LEU A 14 52.18 15.51 55.42
N LEU A 15 52.55 14.42 56.11
CA LEU A 15 52.15 13.06 55.73
C LEU A 15 50.64 12.87 55.82
N ALA A 16 49.98 13.43 56.85
CA ALA A 16 48.53 13.42 56.96
C ALA A 16 47.88 14.21 55.82
N ILE A 17 48.41 15.36 55.42
CA ILE A 17 47.91 16.15 54.28
C ILE A 17 48.16 15.43 52.95
N ILE A 18 49.30 14.76 52.76
CA ILE A 18 49.59 13.96 51.56
C ILE A 18 48.69 12.73 51.50
N VAL A 19 48.46 12.04 52.62
CA VAL A 19 47.55 10.90 52.70
C VAL A 19 46.11 11.37 52.50
N LEU A 20 45.68 12.48 53.13
CA LEU A 20 44.36 13.08 52.91
C LEU A 20 44.20 13.58 51.47
N GLY A 21 45.24 14.16 50.88
CA GLY A 21 45.27 14.62 49.48
C GLY A 21 45.25 13.45 48.50
N TYR A 22 45.97 12.37 48.78
CA TYR A 22 45.93 11.12 48.01
C TYR A 22 44.57 10.42 48.12
N LEU A 23 43.97 10.38 49.32
CA LEU A 23 42.61 9.88 49.54
C LEU A 23 41.57 10.77 48.87
N TYR A 24 41.77 12.09 48.85
CA TYR A 24 40.91 13.05 48.14
C TYR A 24 41.02 12.89 46.62
N LEU A 25 42.23 12.70 46.08
CA LEU A 25 42.48 12.41 44.67
C LEU A 25 41.96 11.03 44.25
N GLN A 26 42.03 10.01 45.12
CA GLN A 26 41.36 8.71 44.90
C GLN A 26 39.84 8.86 44.83
N LYS A 27 39.25 9.77 45.61
CA LYS A 27 37.81 10.08 45.56
C LYS A 27 37.38 10.87 44.31
N GLN A 28 38.32 11.46 43.56
CA GLN A 28 38.07 12.15 42.28
C GLN A 28 38.42 11.29 41.05
N LYS A 29 38.64 9.97 41.23
CA LYS A 29 39.00 9.09 40.11
C LYS A 29 37.79 8.90 39.18
N GLU A 30 37.79 9.59 38.04
CA GLU A 30 36.80 9.42 36.98
C GLU A 30 36.78 7.96 36.46
N TYR A 31 35.60 7.36 36.38
CA TYR A 31 35.38 6.06 35.77
C TYR A 31 35.30 6.23 34.23
N LYS A 32 36.44 6.40 33.57
CA LYS A 32 36.45 6.59 32.10
C LYS A 32 36.17 5.30 31.32
N GLY A 33 35.17 5.35 30.44
CA GLY A 33 35.03 4.42 29.31
C GLY A 33 34.59 3.00 29.68
N VAL A 34 33.78 2.83 30.72
CA VAL A 34 33.30 1.50 31.13
C VAL A 34 32.24 1.00 30.16
N ASP A 35 32.51 -0.14 29.53
CA ASP A 35 31.60 -0.79 28.58
C ASP A 35 30.42 -1.45 29.32
N PRO A 36 29.16 -0.97 29.23
CA PRO A 36 28.03 -1.56 29.95
C PRO A 36 27.80 -3.03 29.57
N PHE A 37 28.17 -3.42 28.34
CA PHE A 37 28.06 -4.81 27.87
C PHE A 37 28.98 -5.76 28.65
N SER A 38 30.03 -5.27 29.30
CA SER A 38 30.93 -6.10 30.11
C SER A 38 30.28 -6.71 31.35
N ALA A 39 29.16 -6.15 31.81
CA ALA A 39 28.40 -6.65 32.94
C ALA A 39 27.28 -7.63 32.52
N ILE A 40 26.99 -7.76 31.22
CA ILE A 40 25.87 -8.57 30.72
C ILE A 40 26.29 -10.05 30.61
N PRO A 41 25.56 -10.99 31.24
CA PRO A 41 25.80 -12.41 31.06
C PRO A 41 25.74 -12.83 29.57
N VAL A 42 26.70 -13.66 29.13
CA VAL A 42 26.87 -14.02 27.70
C VAL A 42 25.64 -14.72 27.09
N ASN A 43 24.80 -15.34 27.92
CA ASN A 43 23.58 -16.03 27.51
C ASN A 43 22.30 -15.17 27.56
N SER A 44 22.40 -13.87 27.83
CA SER A 44 21.26 -12.95 27.76
C SER A 44 20.55 -13.02 26.40
N GLU A 45 19.22 -13.00 26.44
CA GLU A 45 18.35 -13.21 25.29
C GLU A 45 18.15 -11.93 24.46
N LEU A 46 17.84 -10.81 25.13
CA LEU A 46 17.56 -9.50 24.55
C LEU A 46 18.38 -8.45 25.31
N ILE A 47 19.00 -7.53 24.58
CA ILE A 47 19.67 -6.36 25.15
C ILE A 47 19.11 -5.13 24.43
N VAL A 48 18.68 -4.13 25.18
CA VAL A 48 18.24 -2.83 24.64
C VAL A 48 19.14 -1.76 25.22
N GLN A 49 19.81 -1.01 24.36
CA GLN A 49 20.65 0.12 24.72
C GLN A 49 20.01 1.41 24.21
N PHE A 50 19.94 2.40 25.08
CA PHE A 50 19.56 3.76 24.74
C PHE A 50 20.81 4.65 24.80
N GLU A 51 20.95 5.59 23.87
CA GLU A 51 22.05 6.56 23.90
C GLU A 51 21.86 7.56 25.04
N SER A 52 20.61 7.98 25.27
CA SER A 52 20.21 8.90 26.33
C SER A 52 18.85 8.52 26.89
N LEU A 53 18.81 8.25 28.19
CA LEU A 53 17.57 7.91 28.89
C LEU A 53 16.62 9.13 28.98
N GLU A 54 17.18 10.32 29.17
CA GLU A 54 16.43 11.58 29.22
C GLU A 54 15.71 11.88 27.88
N HIS A 55 16.42 11.71 26.76
CA HIS A 55 15.82 11.88 25.43
C HIS A 55 14.73 10.86 25.14
N LEU A 56 14.91 9.59 25.57
CA LEU A 56 13.88 8.56 25.43
C LEU A 56 12.59 8.96 26.15
N ILE A 57 12.67 9.25 27.45
CA ILE A 57 11.51 9.60 28.27
C ILE A 57 10.77 10.78 27.65
N THR A 58 11.48 11.86 27.34
CA THR A 58 10.91 13.06 26.70
C THR A 58 10.21 12.73 25.38
N LYS A 59 10.80 11.85 24.56
CA LYS A 59 10.23 11.47 23.26
C LYS A 59 8.97 10.61 23.41
N LEU A 60 8.94 9.73 24.41
CA LEU A 60 7.79 8.86 24.71
C LEU A 60 6.60 9.68 25.24
N GLU A 61 6.85 10.62 26.15
CA GLU A 61 5.81 11.48 26.73
C GLU A 61 5.14 12.38 25.68
N ASN A 62 5.93 12.91 24.74
CA ASN A 62 5.44 13.78 23.67
C ASN A 62 4.87 12.99 22.47
N ASN A 63 4.92 11.66 22.48
CA ASN A 63 4.43 10.86 21.37
C ASN A 63 2.89 10.87 21.30
N THR A 64 2.34 11.19 20.13
CA THR A 64 0.88 11.16 19.87
C THR A 64 0.48 10.12 18.83
N GLY A 65 1.43 9.29 18.38
CA GLY A 65 1.25 8.36 17.26
C GLY A 65 1.34 6.90 17.67
N ALA A 66 2.02 6.10 16.84
CA ALA A 66 2.10 4.64 16.96
C ALA A 66 2.50 4.13 18.36
N TRP A 67 3.46 4.78 19.04
CA TRP A 67 3.89 4.34 20.38
C TRP A 67 2.79 4.57 21.43
N LYS A 68 2.12 5.71 21.37
CA LYS A 68 0.99 5.99 22.28
C LYS A 68 -0.11 4.95 22.14
N GLU A 69 -0.41 4.54 20.90
CA GLU A 69 -1.39 3.48 20.66
C GLU A 69 -0.91 2.11 21.19
N LEU A 70 0.38 1.79 21.07
CA LEU A 70 0.97 0.60 21.71
C LEU A 70 0.90 0.67 23.25
N GLY A 71 0.85 1.86 23.84
CA GLY A 71 0.67 2.06 25.27
C GLY A 71 -0.64 1.52 25.83
N ASN A 72 -1.63 1.20 24.98
CA ASN A 72 -2.89 0.60 25.41
C ASN A 72 -2.75 -0.89 25.78
N PHE A 73 -1.62 -1.53 25.45
CA PHE A 73 -1.34 -2.93 25.82
C PHE A 73 -0.64 -3.00 27.18
N ASP A 74 -1.09 -3.89 28.06
CA ASP A 74 -0.71 -3.97 29.48
C ASP A 74 0.81 -4.06 29.69
N LYS A 75 1.50 -4.82 28.83
CA LYS A 75 2.96 -5.00 28.93
C LYS A 75 3.72 -3.73 28.55
N ILE A 76 3.22 -2.96 27.58
CA ILE A 76 3.85 -1.71 27.14
C ILE A 76 3.50 -0.57 28.10
N ALA A 77 2.26 -0.54 28.60
CA ALA A 77 1.83 0.39 29.66
C ALA A 77 2.76 0.32 30.88
N LYS A 78 3.07 -0.89 31.36
CA LYS A 78 4.02 -1.09 32.47
C LYS A 78 5.44 -0.61 32.16
N ILE A 79 5.89 -0.69 30.91
CA ILE A 79 7.20 -0.14 30.51
C ILE A 79 7.17 1.39 30.61
N ASN A 80 6.11 2.03 30.11
CA ASN A 80 5.95 3.48 30.19
C ASN A 80 5.87 3.95 31.66
N GLU A 81 5.11 3.25 32.51
CA GLU A 81 5.03 3.53 33.95
C GLU A 81 6.40 3.43 34.63
N ASN A 82 7.19 2.40 34.32
CA ASN A 82 8.53 2.23 34.89
C ASN A 82 9.49 3.33 34.43
N LEU A 83 9.40 3.78 33.17
CA LEU A 83 10.24 4.87 32.66
C LEU A 83 9.88 6.22 33.29
N GLN A 84 8.59 6.53 33.42
CA GLN A 84 8.10 7.71 34.15
C GLN A 84 8.51 7.68 35.62
N PHE A 85 8.51 6.49 36.23
CA PHE A 85 9.00 6.32 37.58
C PHE A 85 10.51 6.63 37.70
N ILE A 86 11.33 6.18 36.75
CA ILE A 86 12.78 6.48 36.72
C ILE A 86 13.02 8.00 36.54
N ASP A 87 12.24 8.66 35.69
CA ASP A 87 12.29 10.12 35.51
C ASP A 87 11.96 10.88 36.80
N SER A 88 10.89 10.46 37.48
CA SER A 88 10.50 11.01 38.79
C SER A 88 11.55 10.79 39.87
N LEU A 89 12.29 9.67 39.81
CA LEU A 89 13.43 9.46 40.70
C LEU A 89 14.55 10.43 40.38
N ALA A 90 14.99 10.53 39.13
CA ALA A 90 16.09 11.42 38.75
C ALA A 90 15.81 12.89 39.12
N SER A 91 14.59 13.39 38.88
CA SER A 91 14.19 14.75 39.26
C SER A 91 14.20 14.99 40.78
N LYS A 92 13.95 13.96 41.61
CA LYS A 92 14.06 14.07 43.09
C LYS A 92 15.49 13.98 43.60
N ILE A 93 16.36 13.29 42.87
CA ILE A 93 17.79 13.15 43.20
C ILE A 93 18.53 14.46 42.93
N ASP A 94 18.02 15.27 42.00
CA ASP A 94 18.72 16.41 41.46
C ASP A 94 18.08 17.77 41.81
N SER A 95 17.98 18.09 43.10
CA SER A 95 17.51 19.42 43.53
C SER A 95 18.41 20.57 43.07
N ASP A 96 19.65 20.29 42.63
CA ASP A 96 20.70 21.27 42.28
C ASP A 96 21.18 21.20 40.80
N HIS A 97 20.53 20.43 39.91
CA HIS A 97 20.88 20.24 38.49
C HIS A 97 22.29 19.64 38.20
N GLN A 98 22.82 18.79 39.07
CA GLN A 98 24.10 18.10 38.97
C GLN A 98 24.02 16.63 38.54
N PHE A 99 22.84 16.06 38.31
CA PHE A 99 22.65 14.65 37.90
C PHE A 99 21.81 14.59 36.61
N THR A 100 22.48 14.37 35.48
CA THR A 100 21.81 14.23 34.18
C THR A 100 21.55 12.77 33.82
N LEU A 101 20.37 12.47 33.29
CA LEU A 101 20.05 11.18 32.67
C LEU A 101 20.45 11.13 31.18
N ASP A 102 21.12 12.17 30.67
CA ASP A 102 21.66 12.24 29.32
C ASP A 102 22.92 11.38 29.16
N ARG A 103 22.73 10.08 29.32
CA ARG A 103 23.78 9.07 29.20
C ARG A 103 23.17 7.73 28.81
N SER A 104 24.05 6.81 28.38
CA SER A 104 23.59 5.51 27.92
C SER A 104 22.94 4.70 29.04
N PHE A 105 21.82 4.08 28.75
CA PHE A 105 21.15 3.14 29.66
C PHE A 105 20.96 1.81 28.95
N THR A 106 21.29 0.70 29.62
CA THR A 106 21.20 -0.64 29.01
C THR A 106 20.33 -1.55 29.85
N ILE A 107 19.43 -2.26 29.19
CA ILE A 107 18.55 -3.27 29.77
C ILE A 107 18.89 -4.60 29.12
N ALA A 108 19.16 -5.63 29.92
CA ALA A 108 19.37 -6.99 29.42
C ALA A 108 18.36 -7.95 30.06
N SER A 109 17.69 -8.77 29.24
CA SER A 109 16.86 -9.85 29.74
C SER A 109 17.69 -11.10 30.05
N HIS A 110 17.18 -11.89 30.98
CA HIS A 110 17.72 -13.20 31.30
C HIS A 110 16.59 -14.17 31.66
N LEU A 111 16.58 -15.36 31.06
CA LEU A 111 15.65 -16.41 31.43
C LEU A 111 16.05 -17.09 32.74
N GLN A 112 15.14 -17.11 33.72
CA GLN A 112 15.32 -17.80 35.00
C GLN A 112 14.15 -18.76 35.27
N GLY A 113 14.44 -19.94 35.82
CA GLY A 113 13.42 -20.94 36.08
C GLY A 113 12.74 -21.49 34.81
N LYS A 114 11.44 -21.83 34.91
CA LYS A 114 10.70 -22.45 33.80
C LYS A 114 10.15 -21.43 32.79
N ASN A 115 9.59 -20.32 33.25
CA ASN A 115 8.93 -19.32 32.40
C ASN A 115 9.11 -17.86 32.92
N ASP A 116 10.13 -17.58 33.75
CA ASP A 116 10.35 -16.22 34.26
C ASP A 116 11.42 -15.50 33.44
N ILE A 117 11.15 -14.23 33.15
CA ILE A 117 12.09 -13.29 32.52
C ILE A 117 12.48 -12.29 33.59
N GLU A 118 13.77 -12.22 33.88
CA GLU A 118 14.35 -11.22 34.77
C GLU A 118 15.13 -10.20 33.95
N TYR A 119 15.25 -8.99 34.48
CA TYR A 119 15.92 -7.88 33.80
C TYR A 119 17.08 -7.37 34.64
N LEU A 120 18.18 -7.06 33.97
CA LEU A 120 19.34 -6.36 34.49
C LEU A 120 19.35 -4.95 33.90
N TYR A 121 19.32 -3.95 34.76
CA TYR A 121 19.42 -2.53 34.42
C TYR A 121 20.85 -2.06 34.69
N ILE A 122 21.45 -1.39 33.71
CA ILE A 122 22.85 -0.98 33.74
C ILE A 122 22.95 0.50 33.40
N LEU A 123 23.51 1.28 34.32
CA LEU A 123 23.76 2.70 34.16
C LEU A 123 25.25 2.98 34.43
N PRO A 124 26.01 3.50 33.44
CA PRO A 124 27.37 3.96 33.68
C PRO A 124 27.41 5.17 34.62
N ILE A 125 28.37 5.14 35.54
CA ILE A 125 28.58 6.17 36.56
C ILE A 125 29.88 6.90 36.22
N LEU A 126 29.88 8.22 36.39
CA LEU A 126 30.98 9.10 36.03
C LEU A 126 32.12 9.04 37.05
N ASP A 127 31.81 9.02 38.34
CA ASP A 127 32.79 9.03 39.41
C ASP A 127 32.24 8.47 40.75
N TYR A 128 33.11 8.42 41.76
CA TYR A 128 32.76 7.95 43.10
C TYR A 128 31.79 8.87 43.87
N LEU A 129 31.77 10.17 43.56
CA LEU A 129 30.84 11.11 44.21
C LEU A 129 29.42 10.86 43.74
N GLU A 130 29.24 10.59 42.45
CA GLU A 130 27.96 10.21 41.88
C GLU A 130 27.44 8.89 42.44
N GLU A 131 28.30 7.88 42.58
CA GLU A 131 27.95 6.62 43.26
C GLU A 131 27.37 6.88 44.66
N LYS A 132 27.99 7.76 45.46
CA LYS A 132 27.49 8.12 46.79
C LYS A 132 26.18 8.89 46.74
N LYS A 133 26.02 9.83 45.80
CA LYS A 133 24.76 10.55 45.58
C LYS A 133 23.62 9.59 45.24
N LEU A 134 23.84 8.65 44.33
CA LEU A 134 22.87 7.61 43.97
C LEU A 134 22.53 6.69 45.15
N GLN A 135 23.52 6.32 45.97
CA GLN A 135 23.29 5.53 47.17
C GLN A 135 22.42 6.28 48.21
N THR A 136 22.71 7.57 48.45
CA THR A 136 21.89 8.43 49.33
C THR A 136 20.48 8.63 48.77
N ALA A 137 20.36 8.87 47.46
CA ALA A 137 19.10 9.00 46.75
C ALA A 137 18.17 7.80 46.92
N VAL A 138 18.71 6.60 46.67
CA VAL A 138 17.96 5.35 46.85
C VAL A 138 17.55 5.19 48.32
N SER A 139 18.43 5.55 49.27
CA SER A 139 18.12 5.50 50.70
C SER A 139 16.99 6.46 51.10
N ASN A 140 16.98 7.68 50.55
CA ASN A 140 15.92 8.67 50.77
C ASN A 140 14.59 8.23 50.14
N TRP A 141 14.64 7.58 48.97
CA TRP A 141 13.44 7.10 48.26
C TRP A 141 12.67 6.03 49.03
N ILE A 142 13.40 5.09 49.65
CA ILE A 142 12.84 3.97 50.40
C ILE A 142 12.09 4.44 51.67
N GLY A 143 12.42 5.63 52.17
CA GLY A 143 11.83 6.21 53.39
C GLY A 143 12.43 5.61 54.68
N PRO A 144 12.13 6.21 55.85
CA PRO A 144 12.71 5.78 57.12
C PRO A 144 12.23 4.40 57.60
N ASP A 145 11.11 3.91 57.09
CA ASP A 145 10.44 2.69 57.56
C ASP A 145 10.99 1.39 56.95
N LEU A 146 11.83 1.48 55.90
CA LEU A 146 12.36 0.34 55.17
C LEU A 146 13.89 0.33 55.25
N VAL A 147 14.44 -0.74 55.85
CA VAL A 147 15.89 -0.88 56.04
C VAL A 147 16.52 -1.57 54.83
N LEU A 148 17.48 -0.89 54.19
CA LEU A 148 18.36 -1.46 53.17
C LEU A 148 19.16 -2.64 53.75
N ARG A 149 19.05 -3.82 53.16
CA ARG A 149 19.87 -4.98 53.54
C ARG A 149 21.14 -5.00 52.70
N GLU A 150 22.29 -4.86 53.35
CA GLU A 150 23.61 -4.96 52.70
C GLU A 150 24.19 -6.36 52.86
N ARG A 151 24.76 -6.89 51.77
CA ARG A 151 25.50 -8.16 51.75
C ARG A 151 26.73 -8.01 50.87
N ASN A 152 27.87 -8.54 51.32
CA ASN A 152 29.09 -8.61 50.51
C ASN A 152 29.08 -9.83 49.58
N TYR A 153 29.43 -9.61 48.31
CA TYR A 153 29.62 -10.64 47.28
C TYR A 153 30.82 -10.28 46.39
N GLN A 154 31.84 -11.15 46.30
CA GLN A 154 33.07 -10.93 45.51
C GLN A 154 33.68 -9.52 45.69
N ASN A 155 33.89 -9.10 46.94
CA ASN A 155 34.41 -7.77 47.31
C ASN A 155 33.57 -6.58 46.81
N THR A 156 32.29 -6.80 46.52
CA THR A 156 31.33 -5.76 46.14
C THR A 156 30.13 -5.81 47.10
N SER A 157 29.69 -4.65 47.58
CA SER A 157 28.46 -4.53 48.38
C SER A 157 27.22 -4.61 47.49
N ILE A 158 26.33 -5.56 47.78
CA ILE A 158 25.01 -5.66 47.18
C ILE A 158 23.98 -5.16 48.19
N TYR A 159 23.10 -4.29 47.74
CA TYR A 159 22.02 -3.69 48.52
C TYR A 159 20.68 -4.27 48.07
N SER A 160 19.80 -4.58 49.01
CA SER A 160 18.46 -5.11 48.73
C SER A 160 17.38 -4.25 49.38
N ILE A 161 16.39 -3.89 48.57
CA ILE A 161 15.21 -3.13 48.95
C ILE A 161 14.06 -4.13 49.13
N PRO A 162 13.48 -4.24 50.33
CA PRO A 162 12.37 -5.16 50.60
C PRO A 162 11.14 -4.80 49.75
N ALA A 163 10.38 -5.82 49.34
CA ALA A 163 9.09 -5.60 48.69
C ALA A 163 8.08 -4.97 49.66
N THR A 164 7.30 -3.99 49.20
CA THR A 164 6.29 -3.31 50.03
C THR A 164 4.96 -4.07 50.11
N SER A 165 4.74 -5.00 49.18
CA SER A 165 3.56 -5.87 49.16
C SER A 165 3.92 -7.32 48.81
N LYS A 166 3.03 -8.26 49.15
CA LYS A 166 3.19 -9.69 48.80
C LYS A 166 3.23 -9.96 47.28
N LYS A 167 2.87 -8.99 46.44
CA LYS A 167 2.88 -9.10 44.97
C LYS A 167 4.14 -8.51 44.33
N GLU A 168 4.95 -7.78 45.08
CA GLU A 168 6.19 -7.18 44.59
C GLU A 168 7.39 -8.08 44.90
N LYS A 169 8.39 -8.05 44.01
CA LYS A 169 9.70 -8.69 44.25
C LYS A 169 10.65 -7.67 44.87
N GLU A 170 11.59 -8.14 45.69
CA GLU A 170 12.69 -7.31 46.20
C GLU A 170 13.50 -6.74 45.02
N LEU A 171 14.01 -5.51 45.16
CA LEU A 171 14.92 -4.90 44.18
C LEU A 171 16.34 -4.93 44.75
N HIS A 172 17.27 -5.50 43.99
CA HIS A 172 18.67 -5.60 44.37
C HIS A 172 19.50 -4.68 43.48
N PHE A 173 20.50 -4.00 44.04
CA PHE A 173 21.43 -3.18 43.27
C PHE A 173 22.85 -3.21 43.83
N THR A 174 23.81 -2.84 42.99
CA THR A 174 25.23 -2.76 43.38
C THR A 174 25.97 -1.75 42.50
N PHE A 175 27.10 -1.28 43.03
CA PHE A 175 28.04 -0.41 42.34
C PHE A 175 29.32 -1.19 42.11
N SER A 176 29.67 -1.47 40.85
CA SER A 176 30.85 -2.27 40.54
C SER A 176 31.54 -1.78 39.27
N LYS A 177 32.86 -1.56 39.35
CA LYS A 177 33.72 -1.12 38.23
C LYS A 177 33.18 0.09 37.44
N GLY A 178 32.52 1.05 38.11
CA GLY A 178 31.95 2.24 37.46
C GLY A 178 30.57 2.02 36.81
N LEU A 179 29.87 0.93 37.14
CA LEU A 179 28.50 0.67 36.72
C LEU A 179 27.57 0.58 37.94
N PHE A 180 26.40 1.19 37.83
CA PHE A 180 25.24 0.89 38.66
C PHE A 180 24.48 -0.26 38.01
N LEU A 181 24.34 -1.36 38.74
CA LEU A 181 23.65 -2.56 38.30
C LEU A 181 22.44 -2.78 39.20
N ALA A 182 21.27 -3.00 38.62
CA ALA A 182 20.05 -3.29 39.38
C ALA A 182 19.25 -4.44 38.76
N SER A 183 18.63 -5.28 39.59
CA SER A 183 17.75 -6.36 39.15
C SER A 183 16.79 -6.78 40.25
N ARG A 184 15.61 -7.28 39.88
CA ARG A 184 14.69 -7.96 40.81
C ARG A 184 15.11 -9.42 41.09
N SER A 185 16.19 -9.88 40.46
CA SER A 185 16.81 -11.18 40.72
C SER A 185 18.20 -11.02 41.30
N MET A 186 18.34 -11.41 42.57
CA MET A 186 19.65 -11.48 43.24
C MET A 186 20.64 -12.37 42.44
N LEU A 187 20.16 -13.48 41.87
CA LEU A 187 21.00 -14.39 41.09
C LEU A 187 21.54 -13.72 39.83
N LEU A 188 20.69 -12.98 39.10
CA LEU A 188 21.10 -12.27 37.89
C LEU A 188 22.12 -11.17 38.22
N LEU A 189 21.91 -10.45 39.32
CA LEU A 189 22.84 -9.42 39.79
C LEU A 189 24.19 -10.02 40.18
N GLU A 190 24.22 -11.11 40.96
CA GLU A 190 25.45 -11.83 41.32
C GLU A 190 26.19 -12.36 40.09
N ASN A 191 25.46 -12.88 39.09
CA ASN A 191 26.05 -13.30 37.82
C ASN A 191 26.66 -12.13 37.04
N SER A 192 26.05 -10.95 37.06
CA SER A 192 26.60 -9.74 36.43
C SER A 192 27.90 -9.28 37.10
N VAL A 193 27.94 -9.28 38.44
CA VAL A 193 29.17 -8.97 39.20
C VAL A 193 30.29 -9.97 38.89
N ARG A 194 29.94 -11.26 38.78
CA ARG A 194 30.90 -12.29 38.36
C ARG A 194 31.39 -12.06 36.94
N GLN A 195 30.48 -11.73 36.02
CA GLN A 195 30.79 -11.45 34.62
C GLN A 195 31.81 -10.32 34.47
N LEU A 196 31.62 -9.22 35.22
CA LEU A 196 32.58 -8.10 35.31
C LEU A 196 33.97 -8.53 35.76
N SER A 197 34.08 -9.59 36.54
CA SER A 197 35.36 -10.11 37.06
C SER A 197 36.08 -11.06 36.10
N THR A 198 35.46 -11.42 34.97
CA THR A 198 36.03 -12.32 33.96
C THR A 198 36.43 -11.57 32.69
N ASP A 199 37.37 -12.13 31.93
CA ASP A 199 37.72 -11.60 30.60
C ASP A 199 36.72 -11.97 29.50
N ASN A 200 35.77 -12.87 29.77
CA ASN A 200 34.84 -13.45 28.80
C ASN A 200 33.57 -12.60 28.62
N SER A 201 33.74 -11.34 28.22
CA SER A 201 32.63 -10.43 27.95
C SER A 201 31.90 -10.78 26.64
N ILE A 202 30.57 -10.60 26.61
CA ILE A 202 29.77 -10.67 25.38
C ILE A 202 30.32 -9.75 24.28
N SER A 203 30.88 -8.59 24.66
CA SER A 203 31.45 -7.61 23.73
C SER A 203 32.69 -8.10 22.98
N LYS A 204 33.34 -9.18 23.45
CA LYS A 204 34.48 -9.82 22.79
C LYS A 204 34.09 -11.03 21.94
N THR A 205 32.81 -11.41 21.92
CA THR A 205 32.36 -12.54 21.10
C THR A 205 32.28 -12.11 19.63
N LYS A 206 32.91 -12.88 18.73
CA LYS A 206 33.05 -12.53 17.30
C LYS A 206 31.75 -12.05 16.64
N GLY A 207 30.64 -12.73 16.90
CA GLY A 207 29.35 -12.38 16.30
C GLY A 207 28.75 -11.09 16.84
N PHE A 208 28.81 -10.90 18.16
CA PHE A 208 28.30 -9.69 18.80
C PHE A 208 29.16 -8.47 18.45
N GLU A 209 30.48 -8.62 18.45
CA GLU A 209 31.42 -7.56 18.07
C GLU A 209 31.14 -7.05 16.64
N GLN A 210 30.82 -7.94 15.70
CA GLN A 210 30.53 -7.56 14.32
C GLN A 210 29.25 -6.73 14.18
N ILE A 211 28.15 -7.16 14.80
CA ILE A 211 26.89 -6.40 14.75
C ILE A 211 26.95 -5.13 15.61
N ARG A 212 27.73 -5.11 16.68
CA ARG A 212 27.89 -3.89 17.50
C ARG A 212 28.54 -2.76 16.71
N ARG A 213 29.38 -3.08 15.72
CA ARG A 213 30.00 -2.08 14.83
C ARG A 213 29.02 -1.49 13.81
N THR A 214 27.81 -2.05 13.68
CA THR A 214 26.80 -1.58 12.72
C THR A 214 25.76 -0.64 13.31
N ILE A 215 25.81 -0.42 14.63
CA ILE A 215 24.90 0.49 15.36
C ILE A 215 24.81 1.85 14.67
N GLY A 216 23.58 2.27 14.38
CA GLY A 216 23.26 3.60 13.88
C GLY A 216 23.45 4.68 14.94
N LYS A 217 23.63 5.92 14.48
CA LYS A 217 23.63 7.13 15.33
C LYS A 217 22.29 7.85 15.16
N ASN A 218 21.83 8.56 16.19
CA ASN A 218 20.55 9.29 16.19
C ASN A 218 19.32 8.37 16.05
N VAL A 219 19.34 7.25 16.74
CA VAL A 219 18.24 6.28 16.79
C VAL A 219 17.66 6.24 18.20
N ASP A 220 16.44 5.75 18.35
CA ASP A 220 15.74 5.78 19.64
C ASP A 220 16.24 4.70 20.60
N ALA A 221 16.64 3.54 20.06
CA ALA A 221 17.27 2.47 20.82
C ALA A 221 18.03 1.52 19.89
N ASN A 222 19.06 0.85 20.39
CA ASN A 222 19.70 -0.29 19.73
C ASN A 222 19.27 -1.58 20.42
N ILE A 223 18.75 -2.52 19.65
CA ILE A 223 18.19 -3.79 20.13
C ILE A 223 19.08 -4.93 19.65
N PHE A 224 19.64 -5.69 20.58
CA PHE A 224 20.43 -6.89 20.29
C PHE A 224 19.65 -8.14 20.67
N LEU A 225 19.56 -9.08 19.74
CA LEU A 225 18.86 -10.35 19.93
C LEU A 225 19.85 -11.52 19.82
N ASN A 226 19.91 -12.33 20.86
CA ASN A 226 20.64 -13.59 20.84
C ASN A 226 19.79 -14.66 20.17
N LEU A 227 20.02 -14.94 18.88
CA LEU A 227 19.20 -15.87 18.11
C LEU A 227 19.35 -17.34 18.55
N LYS A 228 20.24 -17.64 19.51
CA LYS A 228 20.35 -18.95 20.16
C LYS A 228 19.42 -19.10 21.38
N THR A 229 19.11 -18.03 22.08
CA THR A 229 18.34 -18.09 23.35
C THR A 229 17.02 -17.32 23.28
N PHE A 230 16.94 -16.22 22.53
CA PHE A 230 15.74 -15.41 22.34
C PHE A 230 14.49 -16.18 21.89
N PRO A 231 14.56 -17.22 21.02
CA PRO A 231 13.40 -18.03 20.69
C PRO A 231 12.72 -18.64 21.92
N LYS A 232 13.48 -19.02 22.95
CA LYS A 232 12.94 -19.52 24.21
C LYS A 232 12.10 -18.46 24.93
N GLN A 233 12.53 -17.20 24.93
CA GLN A 233 11.78 -16.08 25.52
C GLN A 233 10.47 -15.83 24.76
N ILE A 234 10.51 -15.80 23.43
CA ILE A 234 9.31 -15.62 22.58
C ILE A 234 8.30 -16.75 22.78
N SER A 235 8.76 -17.97 23.06
CA SER A 235 7.89 -19.14 23.26
C SER A 235 6.85 -18.97 24.38
N PHE A 236 7.04 -18.02 25.31
CA PHE A 236 6.10 -17.75 26.40
C PHE A 236 4.84 -17.00 25.92
N SER A 237 4.94 -16.29 24.79
CA SER A 237 3.84 -15.57 24.15
C SER A 237 3.03 -16.44 23.18
N LEU A 238 3.46 -17.70 22.94
CA LEU A 238 2.86 -18.59 21.95
C LEU A 238 1.94 -19.63 22.58
N ASN A 239 1.02 -20.16 21.76
CA ASN A 239 0.19 -21.31 22.13
C ASN A 239 1.06 -22.57 22.41
N LYS A 240 0.48 -23.61 23.03
CA LYS A 240 1.22 -24.79 23.49
C LYS A 240 2.00 -25.50 22.37
N GLU A 241 1.41 -25.62 21.19
CA GLU A 241 2.02 -26.30 20.03
C GLU A 241 3.24 -25.54 19.53
N HIS A 242 3.07 -24.25 19.22
CA HIS A 242 4.14 -23.41 18.68
C HIS A 242 5.21 -23.11 19.73
N SER A 243 4.83 -22.95 21.00
CA SER A 243 5.76 -22.81 22.13
C SER A 243 6.72 -24.01 22.20
N LYS A 244 6.20 -25.25 22.10
CA LYS A 244 7.04 -26.46 22.14
C LYS A 244 8.08 -26.49 21.02
N PHE A 245 7.70 -26.06 19.83
CA PHE A 245 8.60 -26.00 18.67
C PHE A 245 9.66 -24.91 18.81
N ILE A 246 9.23 -23.67 19.09
CA ILE A 246 10.10 -22.48 19.11
C ILE A 246 11.05 -22.48 20.31
N ARG A 247 10.63 -23.02 21.46
CA ARG A 247 11.41 -23.02 22.71
C ARG A 247 12.83 -23.57 22.59
N ASN A 248 13.02 -24.56 21.72
CA ASN A 248 14.29 -25.25 21.52
C ASN A 248 14.94 -24.92 20.16
N TYR A 249 14.39 -23.96 19.41
CA TYR A 249 14.87 -23.66 18.06
C TYR A 249 16.06 -22.70 18.09
N THR A 250 17.27 -23.25 18.17
CA THR A 250 18.52 -22.46 18.29
C THR A 250 19.24 -22.27 16.96
N ASN A 251 18.70 -22.78 15.85
CA ASN A 251 19.34 -22.78 14.53
C ASN A 251 18.86 -21.61 13.63
N ILE A 252 18.38 -20.50 14.19
CA ILE A 252 18.02 -19.32 13.38
C ILE A 252 19.29 -18.63 12.88
N GLY A 253 20.13 -18.17 13.81
CA GLY A 253 21.36 -17.43 13.55
C GLY A 253 22.17 -17.31 14.84
N ASN A 254 23.04 -16.31 14.96
CA ASN A 254 23.81 -16.07 16.18
C ASN A 254 23.35 -14.80 16.89
N TRP A 255 23.47 -13.66 16.22
CA TRP A 255 23.12 -12.37 16.82
C TRP A 255 22.52 -11.43 15.78
N THR A 256 21.54 -10.63 16.20
CA THR A 256 20.99 -9.52 15.41
C THR A 256 21.09 -8.23 16.20
N GLU A 257 21.46 -7.14 15.53
CA GLU A 257 21.33 -5.76 15.99
C GLU A 257 20.22 -5.07 15.17
N LEU A 258 19.37 -4.28 15.82
CA LEU A 258 18.30 -3.48 15.22
C LEU A 258 18.24 -2.10 15.87
N ASP A 259 18.43 -1.07 15.07
CA ASP A 259 18.15 0.32 15.37
C ASP A 259 16.64 0.58 15.33
N LEU A 260 16.05 0.89 16.48
CA LEU A 260 14.67 1.31 16.62
C LEU A 260 14.55 2.81 16.30
N SER A 261 13.58 3.16 15.46
CA SER A 261 13.18 4.55 15.21
C SER A 261 11.66 4.63 15.09
N PHE A 262 11.01 5.38 15.96
CA PHE A 262 9.55 5.56 15.89
C PHE A 262 9.16 7.01 15.53
N ARG A 263 8.12 7.13 14.72
CA ARG A 263 7.49 8.38 14.27
C ARG A 263 5.97 8.29 14.49
N ASN A 264 5.23 9.36 14.16
CA ASN A 264 3.79 9.39 14.41
C ASN A 264 3.00 8.28 13.68
N ARG A 265 3.41 7.90 12.46
CA ARG A 265 2.70 6.92 11.62
C ARG A 265 3.46 5.61 11.35
N ILE A 266 4.68 5.47 11.86
CA ILE A 266 5.51 4.30 11.54
C ILE A 266 6.52 4.00 12.65
N ILE A 267 6.78 2.72 12.87
CA ILE A 267 7.89 2.20 13.67
C ILE A 267 8.82 1.46 12.72
N LEU A 268 10.10 1.81 12.75
CA LEU A 268 11.15 1.22 11.92
C LEU A 268 12.17 0.51 12.81
N LEU A 269 12.60 -0.68 12.40
CA LEU A 269 13.69 -1.44 12.98
C LEU A 269 14.63 -1.89 11.88
N ASN A 270 15.83 -1.32 11.83
CA ASN A 270 16.82 -1.60 10.79
C ASN A 270 18.12 -2.05 11.41
N GLY A 271 18.83 -3.01 10.82
CA GLY A 271 20.14 -3.40 11.35
C GLY A 271 20.68 -4.68 10.76
N PHE A 272 21.65 -5.31 11.42
CA PHE A 272 22.38 -6.44 10.84
C PHE A 272 22.33 -7.70 11.70
N THR A 273 22.20 -8.83 11.02
CA THR A 273 22.33 -10.17 11.59
C THR A 273 23.67 -10.78 11.21
N TYR A 274 24.38 -11.28 12.21
CA TYR A 274 25.50 -12.19 12.04
C TYR A 274 25.04 -13.64 12.17
N SER A 275 25.46 -14.47 11.21
CA SER A 275 25.31 -15.92 11.27
C SER A 275 26.63 -16.59 10.89
N ASP A 276 27.09 -17.51 11.73
CA ASP A 276 28.34 -18.22 11.51
C ASP A 276 28.18 -19.23 10.36
N PRO A 277 28.92 -19.09 9.24
CA PRO A 277 28.81 -19.98 8.08
C PRO A 277 29.23 -21.44 8.36
N SER A 278 29.95 -21.70 9.46
CA SER A 278 30.31 -23.06 9.88
C SER A 278 29.15 -23.81 10.54
N GLN A 279 28.14 -23.09 11.05
CA GLN A 279 26.98 -23.66 11.74
C GLN A 279 25.80 -23.92 10.79
N GLY A 280 24.92 -24.85 11.17
CA GLY A 280 23.65 -25.12 10.49
C GLY A 280 22.57 -24.14 10.87
N ASN A 281 22.76 -22.87 10.52
CA ASN A 281 21.79 -21.81 10.78
C ASN A 281 20.92 -21.53 9.54
N LEU A 282 19.64 -21.22 9.77
CA LEU A 282 18.67 -20.86 8.74
C LEU A 282 19.11 -19.61 7.97
N MET A 283 19.65 -18.62 8.69
CA MET A 283 20.12 -17.36 8.09
C MET A 283 21.26 -17.58 7.06
N ASN A 284 21.99 -18.69 7.15
CA ASN A 284 23.05 -19.02 6.18
C ASN A 284 22.50 -19.35 4.77
N LEU A 285 21.19 -19.61 4.63
CA LEU A 285 20.55 -19.79 3.32
C LEU A 285 20.58 -18.51 2.47
N PHE A 286 20.66 -17.34 3.11
CA PHE A 286 20.68 -16.04 2.44
C PHE A 286 22.08 -15.53 2.14
N LEU A 287 23.10 -15.96 2.89
CA LEU A 287 24.48 -15.57 2.63
C LEU A 287 24.88 -15.96 1.19
N GLN A 288 25.66 -15.14 0.49
CA GLN A 288 26.10 -15.37 -0.90
C GLN A 288 24.97 -15.50 -1.94
N GLN A 289 23.72 -15.19 -1.58
CA GLN A 289 22.64 -14.99 -2.55
C GLN A 289 22.49 -13.49 -2.78
N GLU A 290 22.51 -13.05 -4.03
CA GLU A 290 22.24 -11.65 -4.33
C GLU A 290 20.76 -11.33 -4.04
N PRO A 291 20.44 -10.21 -3.36
CA PRO A 291 19.06 -9.76 -3.20
C PRO A 291 18.36 -9.59 -4.55
N VAL A 292 17.16 -10.14 -4.71
CA VAL A 292 16.40 -10.08 -5.97
C VAL A 292 15.27 -9.05 -5.88
N LYS A 293 14.88 -8.49 -7.03
CA LYS A 293 13.74 -7.58 -7.11
C LYS A 293 12.43 -8.35 -6.95
N MET A 294 11.55 -7.86 -6.09
CA MET A 294 10.21 -8.41 -5.89
C MET A 294 9.30 -7.93 -7.03
N GLU A 295 8.64 -8.86 -7.70
CA GLU A 295 7.66 -8.58 -8.76
C GLU A 295 6.41 -9.47 -8.65
N MET A 296 6.39 -10.44 -7.73
CA MET A 296 5.26 -11.35 -7.51
C MET A 296 3.96 -10.63 -7.15
N GLU A 297 4.05 -9.46 -6.49
CA GLU A 297 2.89 -8.62 -6.15
C GLU A 297 2.01 -8.24 -7.36
N SER A 298 2.57 -8.29 -8.57
CA SER A 298 1.87 -7.99 -9.82
C SER A 298 0.80 -9.01 -10.19
N ILE A 299 0.83 -10.23 -9.65
CA ILE A 299 -0.16 -11.28 -9.93
C ILE A 299 -0.93 -11.75 -8.70
N LEU A 300 -0.46 -11.42 -7.50
CA LEU A 300 -1.14 -11.80 -6.26
C LEU A 300 -2.43 -11.01 -6.13
N PRO A 301 -3.58 -11.61 -5.76
CA PRO A 301 -4.82 -10.88 -5.54
C PRO A 301 -4.67 -9.71 -4.54
N ALA A 302 -5.37 -8.60 -4.75
CA ALA A 302 -5.37 -7.43 -3.85
C ALA A 302 -5.90 -7.73 -2.44
N THR A 303 -6.60 -8.85 -2.29
CA THR A 303 -7.10 -9.38 -1.02
C THR A 303 -6.03 -10.14 -0.23
N THR A 304 -4.83 -10.35 -0.78
CA THR A 304 -3.70 -10.98 -0.09
C THR A 304 -3.43 -10.25 1.23
N GLY A 305 -3.66 -10.95 2.34
CA GLY A 305 -3.49 -10.44 3.69
C GLY A 305 -2.11 -10.79 4.26
N VAL A 306 -1.54 -11.92 3.82
CA VAL A 306 -0.20 -12.37 4.19
C VAL A 306 0.56 -12.79 2.94
N LEU A 307 1.78 -12.29 2.81
CA LEU A 307 2.72 -12.58 1.74
C LEU A 307 4.09 -12.87 2.35
N ALA A 308 4.71 -13.97 1.93
CA ALA A 308 6.05 -14.31 2.33
C ALA A 308 6.83 -14.86 1.13
N VAL A 309 7.91 -14.18 0.71
CA VAL A 309 8.66 -14.44 -0.52
C VAL A 309 10.12 -14.73 -0.19
N LEU A 310 10.64 -15.82 -0.75
CA LEU A 310 12.04 -16.17 -0.81
C LEU A 310 12.63 -15.68 -2.14
N GLY A 311 13.59 -14.78 -2.04
CA GLY A 311 14.40 -14.26 -3.12
C GLY A 311 15.66 -15.11 -3.34
N ILE A 312 15.72 -15.81 -4.46
CA ILE A 312 16.73 -16.82 -4.80
C ILE A 312 17.37 -16.50 -6.15
N ASP A 313 18.52 -15.82 -6.12
CA ASP A 313 19.27 -15.49 -7.32
C ASP A 313 19.87 -16.74 -8.00
N ASP A 314 20.45 -17.66 -7.20
CA ASP A 314 20.95 -18.96 -7.66
C ASP A 314 20.19 -20.12 -6.96
N PRO A 315 19.21 -20.74 -7.65
CA PRO A 315 18.46 -21.87 -7.11
C PRO A 315 19.30 -23.11 -6.80
N LEU A 316 20.38 -23.37 -7.54
CA LEU A 316 21.23 -24.54 -7.30
C LEU A 316 22.11 -24.34 -6.08
N LEU A 317 22.66 -23.14 -5.90
CA LEU A 317 23.37 -22.77 -4.67
C LEU A 317 22.44 -22.86 -3.46
N HIS A 318 21.21 -22.35 -3.57
CA HIS A 318 20.21 -22.45 -2.51
C HIS A 318 19.90 -23.90 -2.15
N LYS A 319 19.68 -24.77 -3.16
CA LYS A 319 19.47 -26.21 -2.96
C LYS A 319 20.62 -26.85 -2.18
N GLY A 320 21.86 -26.56 -2.55
CA GLY A 320 23.06 -27.08 -1.87
C GLY A 320 23.13 -26.64 -0.41
N LYS A 321 22.88 -25.34 -0.14
CA LYS A 321 22.85 -24.79 1.23
C LYS A 321 21.72 -25.35 2.06
N TYR A 322 20.54 -25.52 1.47
CA TYR A 322 19.39 -26.10 2.15
C TYR A 322 19.64 -27.56 2.56
N ARG A 323 20.22 -28.38 1.68
CA ARG A 323 20.63 -29.75 2.04
C ARG A 323 21.68 -29.79 3.14
N LYS A 324 22.68 -28.89 3.11
CA LYS A 324 23.68 -28.76 4.19
C LYS A 324 23.03 -28.36 5.52
N PHE A 325 22.10 -27.41 5.50
CA PHE A 325 21.32 -27.02 6.67
C PHE A 325 20.53 -28.20 7.24
N LEU A 326 19.83 -28.96 6.39
CA LEU A 326 19.09 -30.17 6.80
C LEU A 326 20.01 -31.25 7.37
N ASP A 327 21.21 -31.44 6.79
CA ASP A 327 22.20 -32.39 7.28
C ASP A 327 22.64 -32.07 8.71
N GLN A 328 22.97 -30.81 8.96
CA GLN A 328 23.35 -30.31 10.28
C GLN A 328 22.19 -30.36 11.29
N MET A 329 20.94 -30.40 10.82
CA MET A 329 19.76 -30.64 11.65
C MET A 329 19.37 -32.12 11.81
N GLY A 330 20.09 -33.05 11.16
CA GLY A 330 19.74 -34.48 11.15
C GLY A 330 18.48 -34.83 10.34
N LYS A 331 18.05 -33.95 9.43
CA LYS A 331 16.81 -34.08 8.63
C LYS A 331 17.04 -34.40 7.15
N LEU A 332 18.30 -34.49 6.70
CA LEU A 332 18.61 -34.73 5.29
C LEU A 332 18.10 -36.08 4.80
N SER A 333 18.18 -37.13 5.61
CA SER A 333 17.71 -38.47 5.26
C SER A 333 16.19 -38.48 4.99
N ASP A 334 15.40 -37.84 5.86
CA ASP A 334 13.94 -37.74 5.71
C ASP A 334 13.57 -36.96 4.45
N TYR A 335 14.29 -35.86 4.18
CA TYR A 335 14.14 -35.08 2.95
C TYR A 335 14.40 -35.94 1.71
N GLN A 336 15.57 -36.59 1.64
CA GLN A 336 15.94 -37.43 0.50
C GLN A 336 14.98 -38.60 0.29
N LYS A 337 14.51 -39.21 1.38
CA LYS A 337 13.47 -40.25 1.33
C LYS A 337 12.18 -39.70 0.71
N ALA A 338 11.70 -38.54 1.15
CA ALA A 338 10.51 -37.91 0.58
C ALA A 338 10.66 -37.62 -0.92
N ILE A 339 11.81 -37.10 -1.36
CA ILE A 339 12.07 -36.86 -2.80
C ILE A 339 12.11 -38.18 -3.58
N ASN A 340 12.78 -39.21 -3.05
CA ASN A 340 12.86 -40.52 -3.69
C ASN A 340 11.50 -41.21 -3.80
N ASP A 341 10.65 -41.09 -2.79
CA ASP A 341 9.30 -41.66 -2.81
C ASP A 341 8.42 -40.96 -3.87
N LEU A 342 8.58 -39.64 -4.04
CA LEU A 342 7.93 -38.91 -5.14
C LEU A 342 8.43 -39.38 -6.50
N LYS A 343 9.74 -39.55 -6.67
CA LYS A 343 10.35 -40.06 -7.89
C LYS A 343 9.86 -41.46 -8.23
N LYS A 344 9.73 -42.35 -7.25
CA LYS A 344 9.12 -43.68 -7.42
C LYS A 344 7.65 -43.58 -7.84
N LYS A 345 6.89 -42.63 -7.28
CA LYS A 345 5.48 -42.42 -7.59
C LYS A 345 5.27 -41.90 -9.02
N THR A 346 6.00 -40.87 -9.45
CA THR A 346 5.75 -40.20 -10.74
C THR A 346 6.70 -40.63 -11.87
N GLY A 347 7.84 -41.22 -11.54
CA GLY A 347 8.90 -41.56 -12.50
C GLY A 347 9.86 -40.39 -12.79
N GLU A 348 9.64 -39.22 -12.19
CA GLU A 348 10.36 -37.98 -12.47
C GLU A 348 10.89 -37.35 -11.18
N ASP A 349 12.01 -36.63 -11.28
CA ASP A 349 12.65 -35.97 -10.15
C ASP A 349 12.08 -34.56 -9.92
N PHE A 350 11.13 -34.44 -8.99
CA PHE A 350 10.48 -33.15 -8.72
C PHE A 350 11.44 -32.08 -8.20
N GLU A 351 12.45 -32.46 -7.42
CA GLU A 351 13.43 -31.50 -6.92
C GLU A 351 14.21 -30.90 -8.10
N GLU A 352 14.71 -31.74 -9.00
CA GLU A 352 15.40 -31.26 -10.19
C GLU A 352 14.49 -30.38 -11.09
N ILE A 353 13.25 -30.81 -11.33
CA ILE A 353 12.29 -30.06 -12.14
C ILE A 353 12.04 -28.68 -11.54
N ILE A 354 11.65 -28.61 -10.26
CA ILE A 354 11.27 -27.36 -9.60
C ILE A 354 12.47 -26.40 -9.54
N PHE A 355 13.65 -26.85 -9.09
CA PHE A 355 14.84 -26.02 -9.05
C PHE A 355 15.29 -25.55 -10.44
N SER A 356 14.99 -26.30 -11.52
CA SER A 356 15.33 -25.89 -12.88
C SER A 356 14.41 -24.79 -13.45
N ILE A 357 13.17 -24.67 -12.96
CA ILE A 357 12.18 -23.70 -13.48
C ILE A 357 12.17 -22.38 -12.70
N ILE A 358 12.59 -22.39 -11.43
CA ILE A 358 12.61 -21.19 -10.57
C ILE A 358 13.43 -20.08 -11.23
N TYR A 359 12.86 -18.88 -11.21
CA TYR A 359 13.51 -17.63 -11.54
C TYR A 359 13.26 -16.63 -10.43
N LYS A 360 14.27 -16.42 -9.57
CA LYS A 360 14.33 -15.38 -8.55
C LYS A 360 13.33 -15.48 -7.38
N GLU A 361 12.08 -15.87 -7.57
CA GLU A 361 11.06 -15.72 -6.52
C GLU A 361 10.25 -17.00 -6.28
N ILE A 362 10.07 -17.34 -5.00
CA ILE A 362 9.12 -18.34 -4.51
C ILE A 362 8.35 -17.72 -3.35
N GLY A 363 7.02 -17.74 -3.40
CA GLY A 363 6.19 -17.07 -2.41
C GLY A 363 5.06 -17.95 -1.90
N LEU A 364 4.66 -17.67 -0.65
CA LEU A 364 3.44 -18.13 -0.02
C LEU A 364 2.52 -16.92 0.15
N ALA A 365 1.29 -17.02 -0.32
CA ALA A 365 0.30 -15.95 -0.24
C ALA A 365 -1.08 -16.48 0.14
N PHE A 366 -1.80 -15.74 0.99
CA PHE A 366 -3.19 -16.03 1.34
C PHE A 366 -3.94 -14.80 1.86
N ALA A 367 -5.27 -14.86 1.83
CA ALA A 367 -6.19 -13.83 2.31
C ALA A 367 -6.85 -14.23 3.65
N GLU A 368 -7.45 -13.27 4.37
CA GLU A 368 -8.16 -13.52 5.63
C GLU A 368 -9.36 -14.47 5.47
N GLY A 369 -9.68 -15.23 6.52
CA GLY A 369 -10.91 -16.04 6.61
C GLY A 369 -10.88 -17.36 5.84
N ASN A 370 -9.89 -17.55 4.98
CA ASN A 370 -9.63 -18.79 4.24
C ASN A 370 -8.17 -19.22 4.44
N ALA A 371 -7.80 -19.60 5.67
CA ALA A 371 -6.52 -20.29 5.91
C ALA A 371 -6.37 -21.57 5.05
N ASP A 372 -7.49 -22.08 4.52
CA ASP A 372 -7.56 -23.21 3.59
C ASP A 372 -7.19 -22.83 2.15
N LYS A 373 -7.17 -21.54 1.79
CA LYS A 373 -6.78 -21.00 0.46
C LYS A 373 -5.38 -20.39 0.50
N LYS A 374 -4.39 -21.21 0.84
CA LYS A 374 -2.97 -20.87 0.68
C LYS A 374 -2.50 -21.15 -0.73
N PHE A 375 -1.77 -20.21 -1.31
CA PHE A 375 -1.20 -20.33 -2.65
C PHE A 375 0.32 -20.31 -2.58
N THR A 376 0.96 -21.27 -3.25
CA THR A 376 2.40 -21.19 -3.52
C THR A 376 2.60 -20.66 -4.93
N VAL A 377 3.40 -19.62 -5.06
CA VAL A 377 3.65 -18.94 -6.33
C VAL A 377 5.14 -19.02 -6.63
N ILE A 378 5.50 -19.54 -7.79
CA ILE A 378 6.89 -19.62 -8.25
C ILE A 378 7.01 -18.80 -9.52
N ARG A 379 7.90 -17.82 -9.52
CA ARG A 379 8.27 -17.15 -10.75
C ARG A 379 9.13 -18.07 -11.59
N THR A 380 8.81 -18.19 -12.86
CA THR A 380 9.49 -19.12 -13.77
C THR A 380 10.33 -18.39 -14.81
N LYS A 381 11.37 -19.06 -15.30
CA LYS A 381 12.20 -18.55 -16.42
C LYS A 381 11.38 -18.39 -17.71
N SER A 382 10.42 -19.30 -17.91
CA SER A 382 9.51 -19.34 -19.05
C SER A 382 8.33 -20.24 -18.71
N ALA A 383 7.12 -19.70 -18.77
CA ALA A 383 5.91 -20.47 -18.45
C ALA A 383 5.68 -21.67 -19.37
N SER A 384 6.01 -21.56 -20.66
CA SER A 384 5.81 -22.67 -21.62
C SER A 384 6.75 -23.84 -21.33
N ILE A 385 8.04 -23.55 -21.09
CA ILE A 385 9.05 -24.57 -20.73
C ILE A 385 8.74 -25.16 -19.35
N ALA A 386 8.36 -24.32 -18.38
CA ALA A 386 7.99 -24.78 -17.05
C ALA A 386 6.74 -25.67 -17.10
N LYS A 387 5.74 -25.32 -17.92
CA LYS A 387 4.56 -26.15 -18.16
C LYS A 387 4.95 -27.50 -18.73
N GLU A 388 5.76 -27.56 -19.78
CA GLU A 388 6.24 -28.83 -20.35
C GLU A 388 6.90 -29.72 -19.30
N LYS A 389 7.81 -29.16 -18.49
CA LYS A 389 8.49 -29.90 -17.41
C LYS A 389 7.53 -30.36 -16.32
N MET A 390 6.59 -29.52 -15.88
CA MET A 390 5.59 -29.86 -14.86
C MET A 390 4.57 -30.90 -15.34
N LEU A 391 4.36 -31.04 -16.65
CA LEU A 391 3.48 -32.07 -17.20
C LEU A 391 4.13 -33.47 -17.21
N LYS A 392 5.46 -33.58 -17.24
CA LYS A 392 6.15 -34.90 -17.25
C LYS A 392 5.80 -35.77 -16.04
N PRO A 393 5.86 -35.29 -14.78
CA PRO A 393 5.45 -36.09 -13.62
C PRO A 393 3.97 -36.51 -13.65
N ILE A 394 3.10 -35.66 -14.20
CA ILE A 394 1.66 -35.97 -14.33
C ILE A 394 1.45 -37.07 -15.35
N LEU A 395 2.13 -37.00 -16.50
CA LEU A 395 2.07 -38.03 -17.54
C LEU A 395 2.62 -39.37 -17.03
N GLY A 396 3.76 -39.34 -16.33
CA GLY A 396 4.36 -40.53 -15.71
C GLY A 396 3.43 -41.17 -14.67
N PHE A 397 2.78 -40.36 -13.83
CA PHE A 397 1.77 -40.83 -12.88
C PHE A 397 0.51 -41.36 -13.57
N ALA A 398 -0.01 -40.64 -14.57
CA ALA A 398 -1.21 -41.02 -15.31
C ALA A 398 -1.01 -42.37 -16.02
N LYS A 399 0.16 -42.60 -16.64
CA LYS A 399 0.52 -43.88 -17.26
C LYS A 399 0.49 -45.03 -16.26
N LYS A 400 1.02 -44.85 -15.04
CA LYS A 400 0.98 -45.86 -13.98
C LYS A 400 -0.43 -46.13 -13.44
N GLN A 401 -1.32 -45.15 -13.55
CA GLN A 401 -2.72 -45.25 -13.10
C GLN A 401 -3.68 -45.63 -14.24
N GLU A 402 -3.16 -45.95 -15.43
CA GLU A 402 -3.96 -46.23 -16.63
C GLU A 402 -4.97 -45.11 -16.96
N ARG A 403 -4.56 -43.85 -16.74
CA ARG A 403 -5.32 -42.63 -17.03
C ARG A 403 -4.62 -41.80 -18.10
N THR A 404 -5.37 -40.89 -18.72
CA THR A 404 -4.86 -39.89 -19.67
C THR A 404 -4.67 -38.53 -18.99
N LEU A 405 -3.94 -37.62 -19.64
CA LEU A 405 -3.73 -36.25 -19.13
C LEU A 405 -5.05 -35.49 -18.92
N SER A 406 -6.08 -35.76 -19.74
CA SER A 406 -7.38 -35.08 -19.62
C SER A 406 -8.08 -35.36 -18.29
N TYR A 407 -7.81 -36.49 -17.64
CA TYR A 407 -8.32 -36.79 -16.30
C TYR A 407 -7.77 -35.81 -15.23
N TYR A 408 -6.55 -35.31 -15.43
CA TYR A 408 -5.86 -34.41 -14.51
C TYR A 408 -5.96 -32.94 -14.94
N LYS A 409 -6.68 -32.63 -16.04
CA LYS A 409 -6.75 -31.29 -16.61
C LYS A 409 -8.19 -30.78 -16.58
N ARG A 410 -8.39 -29.56 -16.07
CA ARG A 410 -9.63 -28.79 -16.19
C ARG A 410 -9.33 -27.47 -16.90
N THR A 411 -10.12 -27.10 -17.89
CA THR A 411 -10.03 -25.77 -18.51
C THR A 411 -11.06 -24.84 -17.86
N TYR A 412 -10.58 -23.80 -17.20
CA TYR A 412 -11.40 -22.70 -16.67
C TYR A 412 -11.55 -21.64 -17.75
N LYS A 413 -12.79 -21.22 -18.02
CA LYS A 413 -13.09 -20.19 -19.02
C LYS A 413 -13.45 -18.90 -18.27
N LEU A 414 -12.57 -17.91 -18.33
CA LEU A 414 -12.75 -16.61 -17.67
C LEU A 414 -13.78 -15.77 -18.42
N ASP A 415 -13.66 -15.71 -19.75
CA ASP A 415 -14.61 -15.01 -20.62
C ASP A 415 -14.73 -15.73 -21.99
N SER A 416 -15.42 -15.13 -22.96
CA SER A 416 -15.61 -15.76 -24.27
C SER A 416 -14.32 -16.07 -25.02
N GLU A 417 -13.21 -15.37 -24.71
CA GLU A 417 -11.95 -15.38 -25.48
C GLU A 417 -10.77 -15.92 -24.66
N THR A 418 -10.87 -15.99 -23.33
CA THR A 418 -9.76 -16.33 -22.42
C THR A 418 -10.06 -17.58 -21.60
N SER A 419 -9.12 -18.52 -21.61
CA SER A 419 -9.21 -19.75 -20.82
C SER A 419 -7.85 -20.16 -20.25
N PHE A 420 -7.88 -20.78 -19.08
CA PHE A 420 -6.71 -21.26 -18.35
C PHE A 420 -6.82 -22.75 -18.09
N ASP A 421 -5.71 -23.46 -18.23
CA ASP A 421 -5.64 -24.87 -17.88
C ASP A 421 -5.18 -25.03 -16.43
N ILE A 422 -6.02 -25.68 -15.62
CA ILE A 422 -5.72 -26.06 -14.24
C ILE A 422 -5.44 -27.56 -14.20
N TYR A 423 -4.28 -27.93 -13.67
CA TYR A 423 -3.81 -29.31 -13.60
C TYR A 423 -3.82 -29.80 -12.16
N ARG A 424 -4.23 -31.06 -11.94
CA ARG A 424 -4.15 -31.73 -10.63
C ARG A 424 -2.77 -32.38 -10.47
N LEU A 425 -2.09 -32.08 -9.36
CA LEU A 425 -0.82 -32.72 -9.04
C LEU A 425 -1.03 -34.13 -8.46
N PRO A 426 -0.13 -35.09 -8.76
CA PRO A 426 -0.13 -36.42 -8.14
C PRO A 426 0.11 -36.38 -6.63
N GLU A 427 0.71 -35.31 -6.13
CA GLU A 427 1.12 -35.14 -4.75
C GLU A 427 0.65 -33.78 -4.22
N ASP A 428 0.10 -33.76 -3.02
CA ASP A 428 -0.21 -32.52 -2.29
C ASP A 428 0.95 -32.12 -1.35
N ARG A 429 0.98 -30.85 -0.95
CA ARG A 429 2.04 -30.25 -0.10
C ARG A 429 3.45 -30.43 -0.67
N LEU A 430 3.59 -30.41 -2.00
CA LEU A 430 4.88 -30.48 -2.69
C LEU A 430 5.87 -29.37 -2.23
N PRO A 431 5.45 -28.10 -2.08
CA PRO A 431 6.34 -27.04 -1.59
C PRO A 431 6.89 -27.30 -0.18
N GLU A 432 6.07 -27.85 0.72
CA GLU A 432 6.51 -28.22 2.08
C GLU A 432 7.64 -29.26 2.05
N LYS A 433 7.53 -30.26 1.17
CA LYS A 433 8.56 -31.30 1.01
C LYS A 433 9.86 -30.76 0.41
N LEU A 434 9.78 -29.74 -0.44
CA LEU A 434 10.95 -29.19 -1.16
C LEU A 434 11.67 -28.08 -0.40
N PHE A 435 10.93 -27.21 0.27
CA PHE A 435 11.43 -25.98 0.89
C PHE A 435 11.23 -25.94 2.41
N GLY A 436 10.55 -26.94 2.98
CA GLY A 436 10.36 -27.11 4.41
C GLY A 436 9.07 -26.53 4.97
N SER A 437 8.96 -26.56 6.30
CA SER A 437 7.75 -26.22 7.05
C SER A 437 7.27 -24.77 6.89
N PHE A 438 8.06 -23.90 6.26
CA PHE A 438 7.60 -22.56 5.88
C PHE A 438 6.36 -22.60 4.97
N PHE A 439 6.23 -23.65 4.16
CA PHE A 439 5.06 -23.89 3.29
C PHE A 439 4.05 -24.87 3.92
N SER A 440 4.07 -25.05 5.25
CA SER A 440 3.15 -25.99 5.90
C SER A 440 1.68 -25.62 5.67
N ASP A 441 0.88 -26.65 5.46
CA ASP A 441 -0.56 -26.58 5.15
C ASP A 441 -0.89 -25.84 3.85
N ALA A 442 0.11 -25.41 3.07
CA ALA A 442 -0.11 -24.88 1.73
C ALA A 442 -0.39 -26.05 0.78
N SER A 443 -1.67 -26.32 0.52
CA SER A 443 -2.05 -27.31 -0.47
C SER A 443 -1.56 -26.90 -1.85
N SER A 444 -0.98 -27.86 -2.56
CA SER A 444 -0.54 -27.79 -3.95
C SER A 444 -1.25 -28.84 -4.78
N ALA A 445 -2.47 -29.25 -4.37
CA ALA A 445 -3.25 -30.25 -5.06
C ALA A 445 -3.51 -29.90 -6.54
N TYR A 446 -3.56 -28.62 -6.87
CA TYR A 446 -3.71 -28.12 -8.24
C TYR A 446 -2.69 -27.03 -8.56
N PHE A 447 -2.40 -26.83 -9.85
CA PHE A 447 -1.65 -25.66 -10.32
C PHE A 447 -2.16 -25.13 -11.67
N THR A 448 -1.79 -23.89 -11.96
CA THR A 448 -2.00 -23.21 -13.24
C THR A 448 -0.79 -22.32 -13.55
N PHE A 449 -0.75 -21.78 -14.76
CA PHE A 449 0.19 -20.73 -15.14
C PHE A 449 -0.56 -19.43 -15.42
N ILE A 450 -0.07 -18.33 -14.84
CA ILE A 450 -0.54 -16.96 -15.08
C ILE A 450 0.69 -16.13 -15.42
N ASP A 451 0.73 -15.55 -16.62
CA ASP A 451 1.93 -14.96 -17.20
C ASP A 451 3.16 -15.88 -17.08
N ASN A 452 4.23 -15.45 -16.40
CA ASN A 452 5.43 -16.24 -16.15
C ASN A 452 5.47 -16.89 -14.75
N TYR A 453 4.33 -17.01 -14.07
CA TYR A 453 4.23 -17.59 -12.74
C TYR A 453 3.51 -18.94 -12.76
N LEU A 454 4.06 -19.89 -12.00
CA LEU A 454 3.41 -21.14 -11.62
C LEU A 454 2.67 -20.89 -10.30
N VAL A 455 1.35 -21.05 -10.30
CA VAL A 455 0.51 -20.84 -9.11
C VAL A 455 -0.08 -22.17 -8.69
N MET A 456 0.24 -22.63 -7.47
CA MET A 456 -0.30 -23.83 -6.85
C MET A 456 -1.32 -23.48 -5.79
N GLY A 457 -2.37 -24.28 -5.66
CA GLY A 457 -3.42 -24.06 -4.67
C GLY A 457 -4.28 -25.30 -4.38
N PRO A 458 -5.24 -25.17 -3.45
CA PRO A 458 -5.99 -26.29 -2.89
C PRO A 458 -7.07 -26.86 -3.82
N SER A 459 -7.61 -26.04 -4.73
CA SER A 459 -8.76 -26.43 -5.55
C SER A 459 -8.84 -25.64 -6.84
N ILE A 460 -9.60 -26.18 -7.80
CA ILE A 460 -9.94 -25.49 -9.05
C ILE A 460 -10.67 -24.18 -8.76
N SER A 461 -11.57 -24.15 -7.76
CA SER A 461 -12.31 -22.93 -7.39
C SER A 461 -11.37 -21.84 -6.88
N ALA A 462 -10.46 -22.19 -5.96
CA ALA A 462 -9.50 -21.24 -5.40
C ALA A 462 -8.56 -20.68 -6.48
N LEU A 463 -8.07 -21.52 -7.40
CA LEU A 463 -7.25 -21.06 -8.53
C LEU A 463 -8.05 -20.24 -9.53
N SER A 464 -9.33 -20.54 -9.75
CA SER A 464 -10.19 -19.76 -10.66
C SER A 464 -10.43 -18.35 -10.13
N GLU A 465 -10.67 -18.20 -8.83
CA GLU A 465 -10.76 -16.89 -8.15
C GLU A 465 -9.42 -16.13 -8.26
N PHE A 466 -8.30 -16.80 -7.99
CA PHE A 466 -6.97 -16.19 -8.13
C PHE A 466 -6.73 -15.70 -9.56
N ILE A 467 -7.02 -16.55 -10.57
CA ILE A 467 -6.91 -16.20 -11.99
C ILE A 467 -7.74 -14.96 -12.31
N GLN A 468 -9.00 -14.93 -11.84
CA GLN A 468 -9.88 -13.81 -12.09
C GLN A 468 -9.29 -12.51 -11.52
N GLU A 469 -8.95 -12.46 -10.23
CA GLU A 469 -8.40 -11.24 -9.60
C GLU A 469 -7.10 -10.78 -10.27
N SER A 470 -6.20 -11.72 -10.58
CA SER A 470 -4.93 -11.42 -11.25
C SER A 470 -5.13 -10.85 -12.66
N VAL A 471 -5.97 -11.48 -13.49
CA VAL A 471 -6.22 -11.04 -14.88
C VAL A 471 -7.00 -9.72 -14.93
N LEU A 472 -7.84 -9.45 -13.92
CA LEU A 472 -8.61 -8.20 -13.82
C LEU A 472 -7.83 -7.04 -13.17
N GLY A 473 -6.53 -7.20 -12.95
CA GLY A 473 -5.67 -6.15 -12.38
C GLY A 473 -5.97 -5.80 -10.93
N LYS A 474 -6.77 -6.61 -10.22
CA LYS A 474 -6.98 -6.51 -8.77
C LYS A 474 -5.86 -7.24 -8.05
N THR A 475 -4.67 -6.68 -8.12
CA THR A 475 -3.47 -7.31 -7.59
C THR A 475 -2.95 -6.57 -6.38
N LEU A 476 -2.02 -7.17 -5.64
CA LEU A 476 -1.39 -6.52 -4.51
C LEU A 476 -0.63 -5.26 -4.95
N ASP A 477 -0.05 -5.27 -6.15
CA ASP A 477 0.60 -4.10 -6.75
C ASP A 477 -0.40 -2.97 -7.12
N SER A 478 -1.68 -3.24 -7.35
CA SER A 478 -2.69 -2.17 -7.50
C SER A 478 -3.32 -1.73 -6.17
N ASN A 479 -3.06 -2.43 -5.06
CA ASN A 479 -3.58 -2.06 -3.75
C ASN A 479 -2.88 -0.81 -3.21
N GLN A 480 -3.65 0.26 -2.92
CA GLN A 480 -3.07 1.54 -2.49
C GLN A 480 -2.33 1.44 -1.15
N ASN A 481 -2.90 0.81 -0.13
CA ASN A 481 -2.23 0.67 1.17
C ASN A 481 -0.90 -0.08 0.98
N TYR A 482 -0.85 -1.08 0.11
CA TYR A 482 0.40 -1.75 -0.21
C TYR A 482 1.40 -0.84 -0.95
N GLN A 483 0.94 -0.01 -1.89
CA GLN A 483 1.80 0.95 -2.60
C GLN A 483 2.40 2.01 -1.66
N GLU A 484 1.62 2.53 -0.72
CA GLU A 484 2.11 3.46 0.31
C GLU A 484 3.17 2.77 1.19
N ASN A 485 2.91 1.52 1.59
CA ASN A 485 3.86 0.71 2.34
C ASN A 485 5.15 0.36 1.58
N LYS A 486 5.09 0.27 0.25
CA LYS A 486 6.23 -0.03 -0.61
C LYS A 486 7.32 1.04 -0.53
N GLU A 487 6.98 2.27 -0.13
CA GLU A 487 7.94 3.35 0.09
C GLU A 487 8.92 3.06 1.25
N TYR A 488 8.53 2.22 2.21
CA TYR A 488 9.37 1.81 3.35
C TYR A 488 10.21 0.56 3.07
N LEU A 489 10.06 -0.03 1.88
CA LEU A 489 10.69 -1.28 1.50
C LEU A 489 11.83 -1.04 0.52
N SER A 490 12.90 -1.83 0.68
CA SER A 490 13.94 -1.93 -0.34
C SER A 490 13.41 -2.63 -1.59
N ASN A 491 13.84 -2.16 -2.76
CA ASN A 491 13.44 -2.76 -4.05
C ASN A 491 13.95 -4.19 -4.25
N LYS A 492 14.94 -4.65 -3.47
CA LYS A 492 15.52 -5.99 -3.57
C LYS A 492 15.66 -6.62 -2.18
N ALA A 493 15.41 -7.93 -2.08
CA ALA A 493 15.61 -8.70 -0.86
C ALA A 493 15.85 -10.20 -1.15
N ASN A 494 16.43 -10.93 -0.19
CA ASN A 494 16.48 -12.41 -0.20
C ASN A 494 15.31 -13.04 0.53
N PHE A 495 14.67 -12.30 1.44
CA PHE A 495 13.41 -12.67 2.05
C PHE A 495 12.55 -11.42 2.23
N PHE A 496 11.27 -11.54 1.94
CA PHE A 496 10.29 -10.48 2.13
C PHE A 496 9.05 -11.08 2.79
N PHE A 497 8.61 -10.49 3.88
CA PHE A 497 7.34 -10.80 4.52
C PHE A 497 6.52 -9.52 4.60
N TYR A 498 5.25 -9.59 4.23
CA TYR A 498 4.29 -8.52 4.36
C TYR A 498 2.99 -9.09 4.91
N THR A 499 2.39 -8.36 5.83
CA THR A 499 1.06 -8.66 6.31
C THR A 499 0.26 -7.38 6.46
N SER A 500 -0.99 -7.40 6.01
CA SER A 500 -1.98 -6.39 6.37
C SER A 500 -2.59 -6.82 7.69
N THR A 501 -2.28 -6.11 8.77
CA THR A 501 -2.67 -6.51 10.13
C THR A 501 -4.19 -6.63 10.29
N PRO A 502 -5.05 -5.70 9.80
CA PRO A 502 -6.50 -5.88 9.88
C PRO A 502 -6.98 -7.16 9.20
N LYS A 503 -6.29 -7.57 8.12
CA LYS A 503 -6.58 -8.79 7.33
C LYS A 503 -5.87 -10.05 7.85
N ALA A 504 -4.99 -9.94 8.84
CA ALA A 504 -4.19 -11.06 9.32
C ALA A 504 -4.38 -11.32 10.81
N ASN A 505 -5.16 -10.49 11.50
CA ASN A 505 -5.37 -10.58 12.94
C ASN A 505 -5.75 -11.98 13.40
N ARG A 506 -6.71 -12.64 12.74
CA ARG A 506 -7.10 -14.02 13.11
C ARG A 506 -5.97 -15.03 12.91
N PHE A 507 -5.18 -14.88 11.85
CA PHE A 507 -4.04 -15.75 11.60
C PHE A 507 -2.95 -15.53 12.66
N ILE A 508 -2.58 -14.28 12.92
CA ILE A 508 -1.55 -13.93 13.91
C ILE A 508 -1.98 -14.37 15.32
N THR A 509 -3.23 -14.10 15.73
CA THR A 509 -3.73 -14.47 17.06
C THR A 509 -3.77 -15.97 17.27
N SER A 510 -3.91 -16.77 16.21
CA SER A 510 -3.91 -18.23 16.31
C SER A 510 -2.60 -18.79 16.88
N PHE A 511 -1.48 -18.07 16.73
CA PHE A 511 -0.17 -18.47 17.27
C PHE A 511 0.04 -18.08 18.73
N LEU A 512 -0.74 -17.13 19.25
CA LEU A 512 -0.53 -16.51 20.56
C LEU A 512 -1.16 -17.32 21.70
N ASN A 513 -0.73 -17.08 22.93
CA ASN A 513 -1.34 -17.65 24.13
C ASN A 513 -2.71 -17.02 24.45
N GLU A 514 -3.49 -17.63 25.35
CA GLU A 514 -4.86 -17.18 25.70
C GLU A 514 -4.90 -15.76 26.28
N GLU A 515 -3.87 -15.36 27.03
CA GLU A 515 -3.71 -14.02 27.61
C GLU A 515 -3.65 -12.95 26.51
N LEU A 516 -2.71 -13.10 25.57
CA LEU A 516 -2.51 -12.16 24.45
C LEU A 516 -3.68 -12.17 23.46
N GLN A 517 -4.30 -13.33 23.23
CA GLN A 517 -5.52 -13.41 22.42
C GLN A 517 -6.64 -12.56 23.03
N SER A 518 -6.83 -12.64 24.35
CA SER A 518 -7.82 -11.84 25.06
C SER A 518 -7.50 -10.34 25.01
N GLU A 519 -6.23 -9.98 25.18
CA GLU A 519 -5.76 -8.60 25.13
C GLU A 519 -5.98 -7.96 23.74
N ILE A 520 -5.64 -8.67 22.66
CA ILE A 520 -5.89 -8.23 21.27
C ILE A 520 -7.38 -8.09 21.00
N GLN A 521 -8.20 -9.02 21.52
CA GLN A 521 -9.65 -8.95 21.36
C GLN A 521 -10.25 -7.75 22.10
N ASN A 522 -9.77 -7.44 23.30
CA ASN A 522 -10.20 -6.29 24.09
C ASN A 522 -9.78 -4.95 23.46
N HIS A 523 -8.65 -4.92 22.75
CA HIS A 523 -8.10 -3.73 22.09
C HIS A 523 -8.20 -3.79 20.56
N LYS A 524 -9.23 -4.47 20.02
CA LYS A 524 -9.36 -4.72 18.57
C LYS A 524 -9.31 -3.45 17.72
N GLU A 525 -9.90 -2.35 18.18
CA GLU A 525 -9.85 -1.07 17.47
C GLU A 525 -8.42 -0.52 17.38
N SER A 526 -7.67 -0.55 18.49
CA SER A 526 -6.25 -0.17 18.51
C SER A 526 -5.40 -1.06 17.61
N VAL A 527 -5.63 -2.37 17.63
CA VAL A 527 -4.91 -3.34 16.78
C VAL A 527 -5.16 -3.04 15.30
N ASN A 528 -6.40 -2.72 14.94
CA ASN A 528 -6.78 -2.41 13.56
C ASN A 528 -6.20 -1.09 13.04
N LYS A 529 -5.72 -0.19 13.89
CA LYS A 529 -5.02 1.03 13.46
C LYS A 529 -3.60 0.74 12.97
N PHE A 530 -2.99 -0.37 13.40
CA PHE A 530 -1.77 -0.86 12.78
C PHE A 530 -2.18 -1.50 11.45
N GLN A 531 -1.83 -0.91 10.31
CA GLN A 531 -2.35 -1.33 9.00
C GLN A 531 -1.52 -2.41 8.35
N ALA A 532 -0.20 -2.37 8.54
CA ALA A 532 0.73 -3.29 7.92
C ALA A 532 1.98 -3.55 8.78
N VAL A 533 2.55 -4.75 8.60
CA VAL A 533 3.89 -5.11 9.07
C VAL A 533 4.66 -5.69 7.89
N GLY A 534 5.88 -5.20 7.67
CA GLY A 534 6.76 -5.71 6.63
C GLY A 534 8.16 -5.99 7.16
N LEU A 535 8.75 -7.12 6.76
CA LEU A 535 10.10 -7.55 7.11
C LEU A 535 10.87 -7.91 5.84
N GLN A 536 12.09 -7.39 5.68
CA GLN A 536 13.02 -7.74 4.62
C GLN A 536 14.36 -8.20 5.19
N LEU A 537 14.89 -9.27 4.59
CA LEU A 537 16.25 -9.73 4.83
C LEU A 537 17.03 -9.67 3.53
N SER A 538 18.20 -9.04 3.54
CA SER A 538 19.06 -8.89 2.37
C SER A 538 20.50 -9.21 2.72
N SER A 539 21.14 -10.10 1.97
CA SER A 539 22.55 -10.39 2.14
C SER A 539 23.38 -9.16 1.81
N ASN A 540 24.33 -8.85 2.70
CA ASN A 540 25.29 -7.78 2.52
C ASN A 540 26.66 -8.28 2.96
N ARG A 541 27.47 -8.73 1.98
CA ARG A 541 28.78 -9.36 2.20
C ARG A 541 28.67 -10.58 3.12
N ASN A 542 29.06 -10.42 4.39
CA ASN A 542 29.07 -11.49 5.41
C ASN A 542 27.97 -11.31 6.47
N LEU A 543 27.14 -10.28 6.35
CA LEU A 543 26.02 -9.99 7.25
C LEU A 543 24.71 -10.03 6.47
N ILE A 544 23.61 -10.03 7.20
CA ILE A 544 22.26 -9.93 6.62
C ILE A 544 21.65 -8.64 7.14
N TYR A 545 21.33 -7.72 6.24
CA TYR A 545 20.60 -6.52 6.56
C TYR A 545 19.12 -6.83 6.79
N ASN A 546 18.57 -6.31 7.88
CA ASN A 546 17.19 -6.43 8.30
C ASN A 546 16.53 -5.06 8.14
N ASN A 547 15.33 -5.03 7.55
CA ASN A 547 14.45 -3.87 7.55
C ASN A 547 13.05 -4.34 7.95
N LEU A 548 12.58 -3.89 9.11
CA LEU A 548 11.26 -4.17 9.64
C LEU A 548 10.51 -2.85 9.82
N PHE A 549 9.28 -2.79 9.33
CA PHE A 549 8.39 -1.66 9.57
C PHE A 549 7.04 -2.11 10.13
N ILE A 550 6.43 -1.23 10.92
CA ILE A 550 5.05 -1.34 11.38
C ILE A 550 4.36 -0.01 11.07
N GLU A 551 3.36 -0.05 10.19
CA GLU A 551 2.57 1.10 9.78
C GLU A 551 1.40 1.33 10.74
N TYR A 552 1.16 2.58 11.10
CA TYR A 552 0.05 3.04 11.93
C TYR A 552 -0.75 4.13 11.22
N ASP A 553 -2.05 3.89 11.05
CA ASP A 553 -3.02 4.86 10.56
C ASP A 553 -4.14 5.08 11.61
N PRO A 554 -4.30 6.31 12.14
CA PRO A 554 -5.38 6.62 13.07
C PRO A 554 -6.78 6.62 12.43
N VAL A 555 -6.91 6.67 11.10
CA VAL A 555 -8.20 6.68 10.40
C VAL A 555 -8.50 5.32 9.77
N LEU A 556 -9.53 4.65 10.28
CA LEU A 556 -10.03 3.39 9.71
C LEU A 556 -10.92 3.66 8.48
N GLU A 557 -10.34 4.06 7.34
CA GLU A 557 -11.10 4.10 6.08
C GLU A 557 -11.12 2.71 5.45
N SER A 558 -12.26 2.04 5.52
CA SER A 558 -12.54 0.92 4.63
C SER A 558 -12.76 1.48 3.23
N ALA A 559 -11.68 1.55 2.44
CA ALA A 559 -11.74 2.07 1.08
C ALA A 559 -12.82 1.30 0.27
N PRO A 560 -13.73 2.00 -0.44
CA PRO A 560 -14.70 1.34 -1.30
C PRO A 560 -13.97 0.48 -2.34
N GLN A 561 -14.28 -0.82 -2.36
CA GLN A 561 -13.63 -1.76 -3.26
C GLN A 561 -14.13 -1.57 -4.69
N THR A 562 -13.19 -1.47 -5.62
CA THR A 562 -13.45 -1.49 -7.06
C THR A 562 -13.94 -2.87 -7.49
N ASP A 563 -14.83 -2.90 -8.49
CA ASP A 563 -15.24 -4.12 -9.19
C ASP A 563 -14.13 -4.68 -10.07
N TRP A 564 -13.22 -3.82 -10.57
CA TRP A 564 -11.93 -4.14 -11.20
C TRP A 564 -11.11 -2.86 -11.44
N GLU A 565 -9.80 -3.02 -11.68
CA GLU A 565 -8.88 -1.93 -12.00
C GLU A 565 -8.01 -2.32 -13.20
N SER A 566 -8.10 -1.57 -14.30
CA SER A 566 -7.29 -1.80 -15.49
C SER A 566 -6.14 -0.80 -15.55
N ARG A 567 -4.90 -1.26 -15.47
CA ARG A 567 -3.73 -0.40 -15.68
C ARG A 567 -3.64 0.03 -17.14
N ILE A 568 -3.48 1.34 -17.37
CA ILE A 568 -3.24 1.96 -18.67
C ILE A 568 -1.77 2.45 -18.69
N ASP A 569 -1.14 2.55 -19.86
CA ASP A 569 0.29 2.89 -19.94
C ASP A 569 0.58 4.29 -19.36
N THR A 570 -0.31 5.25 -19.61
CA THR A 570 -0.29 6.59 -19.01
C THR A 570 -1.70 7.06 -18.62
N CYS A 571 -1.80 8.15 -17.85
CA CYS A 571 -3.09 8.70 -17.45
C CYS A 571 -3.92 9.20 -18.65
N PHE A 572 -5.23 9.35 -18.45
CA PHE A 572 -6.15 9.99 -19.40
C PHE A 572 -6.96 11.08 -18.70
N ARG A 573 -7.43 12.08 -19.45
CA ARG A 573 -8.06 13.30 -18.90
C ARG A 573 -9.42 13.61 -19.54
N HIS A 574 -10.16 12.57 -19.89
CA HIS A 574 -11.49 12.69 -20.47
C HIS A 574 -12.44 11.66 -19.85
N LYS A 575 -13.74 11.86 -20.05
CA LYS A 575 -14.77 10.92 -19.62
C LYS A 575 -14.63 9.57 -20.35
N PRO A 576 -14.55 8.42 -19.66
CA PRO A 576 -14.53 7.11 -20.33
C PRO A 576 -15.74 6.92 -21.25
N TYR A 577 -15.52 6.52 -22.50
CA TYR A 577 -16.60 6.35 -23.47
C TYR A 577 -17.20 4.94 -23.36
N LEU A 578 -18.46 4.84 -22.95
CA LEU A 578 -19.19 3.56 -22.98
C LEU A 578 -19.65 3.28 -24.42
N VAL A 579 -19.12 2.22 -25.00
CA VAL A 579 -19.39 1.83 -26.38
C VAL A 579 -20.03 0.45 -26.42
N LYS A 580 -21.07 0.28 -27.23
CA LYS A 580 -21.83 -0.97 -27.32
C LYS A 580 -21.10 -2.00 -28.18
N ASN A 581 -20.87 -3.17 -27.62
CA ASN A 581 -20.51 -4.36 -28.37
C ASN A 581 -21.73 -4.84 -29.17
N HIS A 582 -21.67 -4.77 -30.49
CA HIS A 582 -22.81 -5.13 -31.34
C HIS A 582 -23.06 -6.64 -31.42
N TYR A 583 -22.12 -7.49 -30.99
CA TYR A 583 -22.29 -8.94 -30.89
C TYR A 583 -22.95 -9.33 -29.56
N THR A 584 -22.36 -8.94 -28.42
CA THR A 584 -22.81 -9.37 -27.08
C THR A 584 -23.87 -8.45 -26.47
N LYS A 585 -24.03 -7.24 -27.01
CA LYS A 585 -24.86 -6.14 -26.49
C LYS A 585 -24.41 -5.57 -25.14
N GLU A 586 -23.23 -5.96 -24.67
CA GLU A 586 -22.57 -5.40 -23.49
C GLU A 586 -21.90 -4.07 -23.82
N ASN A 587 -21.64 -3.26 -22.80
CA ASN A 587 -20.90 -2.01 -22.93
C ASN A 587 -19.42 -2.24 -22.64
N GLU A 588 -18.59 -1.93 -23.62
CA GLU A 588 -17.14 -1.86 -23.52
C GLU A 588 -16.74 -0.40 -23.21
N ILE A 589 -15.51 -0.21 -22.75
CA ILE A 589 -14.99 1.08 -22.33
C ILE A 589 -13.87 1.47 -23.30
N PHE A 590 -14.03 2.61 -23.95
CA PHE A 590 -13.03 3.18 -24.84
C PHE A 590 -12.40 4.40 -24.18
N VAL A 591 -11.07 4.44 -24.15
CA VAL A 591 -10.28 5.56 -23.59
C VAL A 591 -9.07 5.87 -24.46
N GLN A 592 -8.54 7.09 -24.35
CA GLN A 592 -7.27 7.50 -24.92
C GLN A 592 -6.37 8.11 -23.83
N ASP A 593 -5.14 7.64 -23.73
CA ASP A 593 -4.16 8.22 -22.80
C ASP A 593 -3.50 9.51 -23.35
N ILE A 594 -2.76 10.20 -22.48
CA ILE A 594 -2.06 11.44 -22.85
C ILE A 594 -0.93 11.25 -23.88
N GLN A 595 -0.46 10.01 -24.10
CA GLN A 595 0.51 9.66 -25.15
C GLN A 595 -0.13 9.32 -26.49
N ASN A 596 -1.44 9.56 -26.63
CA ASN A 596 -2.25 9.33 -27.82
C ASN A 596 -2.52 7.84 -28.12
N GLN A 597 -2.32 6.94 -27.18
CA GLN A 597 -2.71 5.54 -27.32
C GLN A 597 -4.21 5.39 -27.00
N ILE A 598 -4.97 4.73 -27.87
CA ILE A 598 -6.37 4.34 -27.61
C ILE A 598 -6.45 2.90 -27.13
N TYR A 599 -7.43 2.63 -26.26
CA TYR A 599 -7.67 1.35 -25.63
C TYR A 599 -9.15 0.99 -25.75
N LEU A 600 -9.43 -0.28 -26.02
CA LEU A 600 -10.76 -0.86 -25.83
C LEU A 600 -10.69 -1.88 -24.70
N VAL A 601 -11.49 -1.67 -23.66
CA VAL A 601 -11.57 -2.51 -22.46
C VAL A 601 -12.93 -3.18 -22.40
N ASN A 602 -12.97 -4.48 -22.11
CA ASN A 602 -14.23 -5.21 -22.00
C ASN A 602 -14.95 -4.89 -20.66
N PRO A 603 -16.22 -5.30 -20.47
CA PRO A 603 -16.94 -5.04 -19.21
C PRO A 603 -16.28 -5.65 -17.96
N ALA A 604 -15.39 -6.64 -18.14
CA ALA A 604 -14.67 -7.29 -17.05
C ALA A 604 -13.38 -6.55 -16.67
N GLY A 605 -12.94 -5.53 -17.42
CA GLY A 605 -11.69 -4.80 -17.12
C GLY A 605 -10.46 -5.32 -17.88
N ARG A 606 -10.62 -6.22 -18.85
CA ARG A 606 -9.53 -6.70 -19.70
C ARG A 606 -9.36 -5.80 -20.92
N ILE A 607 -8.14 -5.32 -21.17
CA ILE A 607 -7.78 -4.63 -22.42
C ILE A 607 -7.87 -5.63 -23.57
N LEU A 608 -8.74 -5.35 -24.55
CA LEU A 608 -8.93 -6.17 -25.74
C LEU A 608 -7.87 -5.87 -26.81
N TRP A 609 -7.55 -4.59 -27.00
CA TRP A 609 -6.49 -4.13 -27.89
C TRP A 609 -6.13 -2.67 -27.59
N THR A 610 -4.96 -2.27 -28.09
CA THR A 610 -4.49 -0.89 -28.06
C THR A 610 -4.07 -0.43 -29.47
N LYS A 611 -4.13 0.87 -29.75
CA LYS A 611 -3.63 1.46 -31.00
C LYS A 611 -3.09 2.89 -30.80
N PRO A 612 -1.92 3.25 -31.36
CA PRO A 612 -1.45 4.64 -31.34
C PRO A 612 -2.21 5.52 -32.33
N LEU A 613 -2.48 6.77 -31.94
CA LEU A 613 -2.99 7.84 -32.81
C LEU A 613 -1.93 8.93 -33.02
N ASP A 614 -2.14 9.75 -34.06
CA ASP A 614 -1.25 10.88 -34.40
C ASP A 614 -1.41 12.07 -33.45
N SER A 615 -2.57 12.21 -32.81
CA SER A 615 -2.82 13.20 -31.75
C SER A 615 -3.99 12.81 -30.86
N GLN A 616 -4.25 13.64 -29.84
CA GLN A 616 -5.42 13.53 -28.98
C GLN A 616 -6.72 13.61 -29.79
N ILE A 617 -7.72 12.86 -29.35
CA ILE A 617 -9.09 12.93 -29.80
C ILE A 617 -9.65 14.29 -29.38
N ILE A 618 -10.32 14.95 -30.32
CA ILE A 618 -11.01 16.21 -30.07
C ILE A 618 -12.51 15.92 -29.99
N GLY A 619 -13.12 16.24 -28.85
CA GLY A 619 -14.54 16.02 -28.59
C GLY A 619 -14.86 14.59 -28.15
N LYS A 620 -15.91 14.00 -28.71
CA LYS A 620 -16.43 12.69 -28.29
C LYS A 620 -16.20 11.60 -29.34
N VAL A 621 -16.17 10.36 -28.86
CA VAL A 621 -16.20 9.15 -29.70
C VAL A 621 -17.66 8.75 -29.91
N GLU A 622 -18.05 8.61 -31.17
CA GLU A 622 -19.41 8.26 -31.57
C GLU A 622 -19.45 6.88 -32.23
N GLN A 623 -20.55 6.14 -32.04
CA GLN A 623 -20.76 4.86 -32.71
C GLN A 623 -21.71 4.99 -33.90
N ILE A 624 -21.25 4.61 -35.09
CA ILE A 624 -22.07 4.60 -36.31
C ILE A 624 -22.16 3.19 -36.92
N ASP A 625 -23.23 2.93 -37.66
CA ASP A 625 -23.36 1.72 -38.49
C ASP A 625 -23.20 2.12 -39.96
N LEU A 626 -21.96 2.16 -40.42
CA LEU A 626 -21.59 2.62 -41.76
C LEU A 626 -22.26 1.76 -42.86
N PHE A 627 -22.27 0.44 -42.63
CA PHE A 627 -22.66 -0.58 -43.60
C PHE A 627 -24.13 -0.98 -43.53
N LYS A 628 -24.91 -0.39 -42.62
CA LYS A 628 -26.33 -0.70 -42.38
C LYS A 628 -26.58 -2.18 -42.04
N ASN A 629 -25.62 -2.82 -41.38
CA ASN A 629 -25.66 -4.25 -41.02
C ASN A 629 -25.69 -4.48 -39.51
N ASN A 630 -25.97 -3.43 -38.73
CA ASN A 630 -25.96 -3.38 -37.27
C ASN A 630 -24.60 -3.66 -36.63
N LYS A 631 -23.51 -3.67 -37.41
CA LYS A 631 -22.15 -3.63 -36.87
C LYS A 631 -21.77 -2.18 -36.64
N LEU A 632 -21.27 -1.88 -35.44
CA LEU A 632 -20.92 -0.53 -35.03
C LEU A 632 -19.42 -0.26 -35.23
N GLN A 633 -19.08 0.98 -35.59
CA GLN A 633 -17.73 1.50 -35.76
C GLN A 633 -17.56 2.78 -34.93
N TYR A 634 -16.36 3.03 -34.44
CA TYR A 634 -15.98 4.21 -33.66
C TYR A 634 -15.55 5.33 -34.60
N LEU A 635 -16.26 6.45 -34.58
CA LEU A 635 -16.01 7.63 -35.37
C LEU A 635 -15.61 8.79 -34.45
N PHE A 636 -14.48 9.41 -34.71
CA PHE A 636 -13.96 10.54 -33.94
C PHE A 636 -12.97 11.35 -34.78
N ALA A 637 -12.66 12.57 -34.36
CA ALA A 637 -11.62 13.39 -35.00
C ALA A 637 -10.40 13.54 -34.08
N THR A 638 -9.23 13.57 -34.69
CA THR A 638 -8.01 14.12 -34.11
C THR A 638 -7.75 15.49 -34.74
N LYS A 639 -6.63 16.13 -34.39
CA LYS A 639 -6.28 17.46 -34.90
C LYS A 639 -6.27 17.51 -36.43
N ASN A 640 -5.79 16.47 -37.10
CA ASN A 640 -5.56 16.46 -38.55
C ASN A 640 -6.42 15.46 -39.32
N HIS A 641 -7.07 14.52 -38.63
CA HIS A 641 -7.72 13.38 -39.25
C HIS A 641 -9.10 13.10 -38.69
N LEU A 642 -9.98 12.60 -39.54
CA LEU A 642 -11.22 11.94 -39.15
C LEU A 642 -10.97 10.43 -39.17
N HIS A 643 -11.19 9.75 -38.05
CA HIS A 643 -10.93 8.32 -37.88
C HIS A 643 -12.24 7.53 -37.87
N LEU A 644 -12.23 6.35 -38.51
CA LEU A 644 -13.30 5.38 -38.39
C LEU A 644 -12.68 3.99 -38.22
N ILE A 645 -12.89 3.41 -37.05
CA ILE A 645 -12.26 2.15 -36.64
C ILE A 645 -13.36 1.15 -36.28
N ASP A 646 -13.23 -0.11 -36.68
CA ASP A 646 -14.14 -1.17 -36.26
C ASP A 646 -13.89 -1.61 -34.79
N ARG A 647 -14.76 -2.47 -34.26
CA ARG A 647 -14.62 -3.01 -32.89
C ARG A 647 -13.27 -3.69 -32.65
N ASN A 648 -12.66 -4.28 -33.67
CA ASN A 648 -11.41 -5.04 -33.54
C ASN A 648 -10.17 -4.15 -33.66
N GLY A 649 -10.34 -2.82 -33.72
CA GLY A 649 -9.24 -1.90 -33.85
C GLY A 649 -8.71 -1.78 -35.28
N ASN A 650 -9.45 -2.19 -36.31
CA ASN A 650 -9.02 -2.03 -37.70
C ASN A 650 -9.65 -0.79 -38.34
N TYR A 651 -8.87 -0.06 -39.14
CA TYR A 651 -9.43 1.05 -39.92
C TYR A 651 -10.43 0.54 -40.95
N VAL A 652 -11.55 1.24 -41.04
CA VAL A 652 -12.52 1.04 -42.12
C VAL A 652 -11.95 1.61 -43.42
N LYS A 653 -12.30 1.02 -44.56
CA LYS A 653 -11.84 1.45 -45.88
C LYS A 653 -11.97 2.98 -46.07
N ASN A 654 -10.91 3.60 -46.59
CA ASN A 654 -10.73 5.05 -46.81
C ASN A 654 -10.49 5.91 -45.55
N TYR A 655 -10.33 5.29 -44.37
CA TYR A 655 -9.96 5.97 -43.14
C TYR A 655 -8.53 5.64 -42.70
N PRO A 656 -7.84 6.52 -41.96
CA PRO A 656 -8.29 7.87 -41.58
C PRO A 656 -8.33 8.85 -42.76
N VAL A 657 -9.25 9.81 -42.71
CA VAL A 657 -9.43 10.85 -43.72
C VAL A 657 -8.72 12.12 -43.27
N ARG A 658 -7.79 12.63 -44.08
CA ARG A 658 -7.12 13.90 -43.80
C ARG A 658 -8.11 15.07 -43.89
N LEU A 659 -8.16 15.88 -42.85
CA LEU A 659 -9.01 17.06 -42.79
C LEU A 659 -8.47 18.18 -43.69
N LYS A 660 -9.39 19.02 -44.21
CA LYS A 660 -9.03 20.20 -45.02
C LYS A 660 -8.25 21.26 -44.25
N ALA A 661 -8.49 21.36 -42.95
CA ALA A 661 -7.78 22.20 -42.00
C ALA A 661 -7.85 21.56 -40.60
N GLU A 662 -6.97 21.99 -39.68
CA GLU A 662 -6.93 21.45 -38.32
C GLU A 662 -8.29 21.60 -37.63
N ALA A 663 -8.82 20.53 -37.02
CA ALA A 663 -10.05 20.59 -36.24
C ALA A 663 -9.85 21.42 -34.97
N THR A 664 -10.81 22.30 -34.65
CA THR A 664 -10.77 23.13 -33.43
C THR A 664 -11.68 22.61 -32.32
N ARG A 665 -12.71 21.83 -32.68
CA ARG A 665 -13.68 21.20 -31.77
C ARG A 665 -14.10 19.83 -32.32
N GLY A 666 -14.83 19.07 -31.51
CA GLY A 666 -15.29 17.73 -31.84
C GLY A 666 -16.20 17.65 -33.06
N ILE A 667 -16.41 16.42 -33.52
CA ILE A 667 -17.32 16.13 -34.62
C ILE A 667 -18.78 16.26 -34.18
N ALA A 668 -19.64 16.62 -35.12
CA ALA A 668 -21.08 16.51 -34.95
C ALA A 668 -21.67 15.61 -36.04
N ILE A 669 -22.45 14.60 -35.65
CA ILE A 669 -23.00 13.60 -36.58
C ILE A 669 -24.50 13.78 -36.67
N PHE A 670 -25.01 14.02 -37.88
CA PHE A 670 -26.44 14.17 -38.13
C PHE A 670 -26.94 13.07 -39.08
N ASP A 671 -27.97 12.34 -38.64
CA ASP A 671 -28.77 11.39 -39.45
C ASP A 671 -30.21 11.92 -39.54
N TYR A 672 -30.43 12.87 -40.46
CA TYR A 672 -31.66 13.65 -40.51
C TYR A 672 -32.93 12.81 -40.73
N ASP A 673 -32.81 11.78 -41.57
CA ASP A 673 -33.93 10.97 -42.04
C ASP A 673 -33.91 9.57 -41.41
N LYS A 674 -33.07 9.37 -40.38
CA LYS A 674 -32.88 8.10 -39.66
C LYS A 674 -32.58 6.90 -40.57
N ASN A 675 -31.88 7.16 -41.67
CA ASN A 675 -31.57 6.16 -42.71
C ASN A 675 -30.08 5.79 -42.72
N LYS A 676 -29.32 6.18 -41.68
CA LYS A 676 -27.88 5.95 -41.52
C LYS A 676 -27.05 6.59 -42.65
N ASN A 677 -27.55 7.64 -43.28
CA ASN A 677 -26.77 8.48 -44.20
C ASN A 677 -26.18 9.65 -43.41
N TYR A 678 -25.17 9.33 -42.61
CA TYR A 678 -24.53 10.28 -41.70
C TYR A 678 -23.86 11.43 -42.45
N ARG A 679 -24.02 12.63 -41.89
CA ARG A 679 -23.23 13.81 -42.22
C ARG A 679 -22.42 14.23 -41.01
N ILE A 680 -21.13 14.39 -41.21
CA ILE A 680 -20.13 14.61 -40.16
C ILE A 680 -19.62 16.03 -40.31
N PHE A 681 -19.93 16.89 -39.36
CA PHE A 681 -19.56 18.30 -39.38
C PHE A 681 -18.38 18.54 -38.45
N ILE A 682 -17.40 19.30 -38.94
CA ILE A 682 -16.15 19.57 -38.22
C ILE A 682 -15.80 21.06 -38.38
N PRO A 683 -15.76 21.82 -37.28
CA PRO A 683 -15.23 23.18 -37.32
C PRO A 683 -13.70 23.15 -37.33
N CYS A 684 -13.11 23.97 -38.20
CA CYS A 684 -11.68 24.00 -38.41
C CYS A 684 -11.06 25.39 -38.18
N LYS A 685 -9.74 25.40 -38.02
CA LYS A 685 -8.93 26.59 -37.69
C LYS A 685 -9.00 27.71 -38.73
N ASP A 686 -9.35 27.38 -39.96
CA ASP A 686 -9.62 28.32 -41.04
C ASP A 686 -11.00 29.01 -40.94
N GLN A 687 -11.67 28.87 -39.79
CA GLN A 687 -12.98 29.45 -39.46
C GLN A 687 -14.10 28.91 -40.36
N ARG A 688 -13.91 27.73 -40.97
CA ARG A 688 -14.93 27.05 -41.77
C ARG A 688 -15.46 25.83 -41.03
N VAL A 689 -16.71 25.49 -41.35
CA VAL A 689 -17.31 24.20 -40.99
C VAL A 689 -17.31 23.32 -42.22
N TYR A 690 -16.57 22.22 -42.18
CA TYR A 690 -16.60 21.22 -43.24
C TYR A 690 -17.64 20.14 -42.92
N ALA A 691 -18.31 19.65 -43.96
CA ALA A 691 -19.24 18.54 -43.85
C ALA A 691 -18.75 17.37 -44.70
N TYR A 692 -18.56 16.22 -44.07
CA TYR A 692 -18.13 14.97 -44.71
C TYR A 692 -19.30 13.99 -44.73
N SER A 693 -19.36 13.22 -45.82
CA SER A 693 -20.19 12.02 -45.92
C SER A 693 -19.58 10.90 -45.08
N LYS A 694 -20.37 9.85 -44.84
CA LYS A 694 -19.93 8.65 -44.14
C LYS A 694 -18.77 7.91 -44.85
N GLU A 695 -18.54 8.17 -46.15
CA GLU A 695 -17.38 7.66 -46.90
C GLU A 695 -16.14 8.58 -46.81
N GLY A 696 -16.18 9.65 -46.01
CA GLY A 696 -15.08 10.59 -45.89
C GLY A 696 -14.98 11.64 -46.98
N LYS A 697 -15.97 11.75 -47.88
CA LYS A 697 -15.98 12.75 -48.97
C LYS A 697 -16.66 14.04 -48.55
N ILE A 698 -16.12 15.18 -48.95
CA ILE A 698 -16.74 16.51 -48.75
C ILE A 698 -18.11 16.58 -49.43
N ILE A 699 -19.11 17.08 -48.69
CA ILE A 699 -20.48 17.27 -49.17
C ILE A 699 -20.56 18.59 -49.93
N LYS A 700 -20.73 18.52 -51.26
CA LYS A 700 -20.81 19.69 -52.15
C LYS A 700 -21.96 20.66 -51.84
N GLY A 701 -23.09 20.14 -51.34
CA GLY A 701 -24.28 20.93 -51.03
C GLY A 701 -24.22 21.69 -49.69
N TRP A 702 -23.08 21.64 -49.00
CA TRP A 702 -22.81 22.37 -47.77
C TRP A 702 -21.75 23.44 -48.03
N SER A 703 -22.16 24.71 -48.03
CA SER A 703 -21.26 25.82 -48.28
C SER A 703 -21.60 27.02 -47.39
N PRO A 704 -21.39 26.90 -46.06
CA PRO A 704 -21.61 28.01 -45.14
C PRO A 704 -20.63 29.14 -45.44
N ALA A 705 -21.04 30.37 -45.12
CA ALA A 705 -20.10 31.48 -45.05
C ALA A 705 -19.00 31.17 -44.02
N LYS A 706 -17.80 31.68 -44.28
CA LYS A 706 -16.70 31.63 -43.30
C LYS A 706 -17.16 32.37 -42.03
N ALA A 707 -16.91 31.79 -40.86
CA ALA A 707 -17.18 32.48 -39.60
C ALA A 707 -16.24 33.69 -39.46
N GLU A 708 -16.69 34.73 -38.77
CA GLU A 708 -15.94 35.97 -38.58
C GLU A 708 -14.75 35.76 -37.63
N ASN A 709 -14.90 34.86 -36.65
CA ASN A 709 -13.86 34.51 -35.68
C ASN A 709 -13.71 32.98 -35.56
N PRO A 710 -12.65 32.48 -34.88
CA PRO A 710 -12.51 31.06 -34.60
C PRO A 710 -13.75 30.50 -33.89
N ILE A 711 -14.22 29.35 -34.35
CA ILE A 711 -15.40 28.67 -33.80
C ILE A 711 -15.02 28.05 -32.45
N THR A 712 -15.76 28.40 -31.40
CA THR A 712 -15.40 28.10 -30.00
C THR A 712 -16.20 26.95 -29.38
N CYS A 713 -17.18 26.38 -30.10
CA CYS A 713 -18.00 25.27 -29.60
C CYS A 713 -18.20 24.16 -30.64
N GLU A 714 -18.62 22.98 -30.15
CA GLU A 714 -19.10 21.91 -31.03
C GLU A 714 -20.36 22.36 -31.79
N ILE A 715 -20.55 21.79 -32.97
CA ILE A 715 -21.71 22.09 -33.81
C ILE A 715 -22.89 21.26 -33.30
N GLN A 716 -24.04 21.89 -33.12
CA GLN A 716 -25.23 21.22 -32.61
C GLN A 716 -26.36 21.25 -33.63
N HIS A 717 -27.22 20.23 -33.59
CA HIS A 717 -28.39 20.12 -34.45
C HIS A 717 -29.67 20.07 -33.60
N PHE A 718 -30.62 20.92 -33.97
CA PHE A 718 -31.95 20.97 -33.37
C PHE A 718 -33.01 20.85 -34.47
N ARG A 719 -34.10 20.12 -34.18
CA ARG A 719 -35.25 20.00 -35.09
C ARG A 719 -36.51 20.51 -34.41
N ILE A 720 -37.12 21.56 -34.98
CA ILE A 720 -38.27 22.27 -34.40
C ILE A 720 -39.25 22.61 -35.52
N GLY A 721 -40.53 22.26 -35.34
CA GLY A 721 -41.57 22.52 -36.35
C GLY A 721 -41.22 21.94 -37.73
N GLY A 722 -40.64 20.74 -37.78
CA GLY A 722 -40.20 20.08 -39.01
C GLY A 722 -38.94 20.66 -39.67
N LYS A 723 -38.38 21.75 -39.13
CA LYS A 723 -37.20 22.45 -39.64
C LYS A 723 -35.94 22.06 -38.88
N ASP A 724 -34.82 21.94 -39.59
CA ASP A 724 -33.50 21.70 -39.00
C ASP A 724 -32.70 22.99 -38.84
N TYR A 725 -32.04 23.09 -37.70
CA TYR A 725 -31.19 24.20 -37.30
C TYR A 725 -29.83 23.64 -36.91
N ILE A 726 -28.79 24.10 -37.60
CA ILE A 726 -27.39 23.78 -37.29
C ILE A 726 -26.83 25.02 -36.59
N VAL A 727 -26.38 24.84 -35.36
CA VAL A 727 -26.05 25.94 -34.44
C VAL A 727 -24.60 25.80 -33.98
N TYR A 728 -23.87 26.91 -34.03
CA TYR A 728 -22.54 27.04 -33.44
C TYR A 728 -22.26 28.51 -33.13
N ALA A 729 -21.17 28.80 -32.44
CA ALA A 729 -20.76 30.15 -32.10
C ALA A 729 -19.25 30.35 -32.31
N ASP A 730 -18.88 31.57 -32.64
CA ASP A 730 -17.54 32.08 -32.45
C ASP A 730 -17.46 32.94 -31.18
N LYS A 731 -16.38 33.72 -31.01
CA LYS A 731 -16.18 34.58 -29.83
C LYS A 731 -17.30 35.61 -29.61
N PHE A 732 -17.91 36.14 -30.67
CA PHE A 732 -18.84 37.27 -30.59
C PHE A 732 -20.21 37.02 -31.24
N ARG A 733 -20.32 35.97 -32.07
CA ARG A 733 -21.50 35.71 -32.90
C ARG A 733 -21.97 34.26 -32.79
N VAL A 734 -23.28 34.11 -32.64
CA VAL A 734 -24.00 32.84 -32.78
C VAL A 734 -24.53 32.71 -34.20
N TYR A 735 -24.32 31.54 -34.80
CA TYR A 735 -24.74 31.19 -36.16
C TYR A 735 -25.84 30.12 -36.09
N ILE A 736 -26.96 30.36 -36.78
CA ILE A 736 -28.08 29.42 -36.87
C ILE A 736 -28.41 29.19 -38.35
N LEU A 737 -27.97 28.05 -38.88
CA LEU A 737 -27.99 27.72 -40.29
C LEU A 737 -29.00 26.63 -40.62
N ASN A 738 -29.33 26.48 -41.91
CA ASN A 738 -30.08 25.35 -42.45
C ASN A 738 -29.15 24.22 -42.95
N ARG A 739 -29.72 23.09 -43.42
CA ARG A 739 -28.97 21.92 -43.94
C ARG A 739 -28.01 22.19 -45.12
N ARG A 740 -28.09 23.36 -45.77
CA ARG A 740 -27.22 23.80 -46.88
C ARG A 740 -26.12 24.77 -46.44
N GLY A 741 -26.12 25.18 -45.16
CA GLY A 741 -25.17 26.15 -44.62
C GLY A 741 -25.60 27.61 -44.78
N VAL A 742 -26.84 27.85 -45.22
CA VAL A 742 -27.38 29.22 -45.34
C VAL A 742 -27.97 29.67 -44.01
N GLU A 743 -27.70 30.91 -43.61
CA GLU A 743 -28.24 31.52 -42.39
C GLU A 743 -29.78 31.46 -42.41
N ARG A 744 -30.34 30.83 -41.38
CA ARG A 744 -31.79 30.61 -41.24
C ARG A 744 -32.40 31.56 -40.23
N VAL A 745 -31.68 31.87 -39.16
CA VAL A 745 -32.13 32.80 -38.12
C VAL A 745 -31.00 33.80 -37.88
N LYS A 746 -31.28 35.07 -38.15
CA LYS A 746 -30.40 36.18 -37.79
C LYS A 746 -30.81 36.71 -36.43
N LEU A 747 -29.91 36.66 -35.44
CA LEU A 747 -30.21 37.19 -34.11
C LEU A 747 -30.27 38.72 -34.13
N LYS A 748 -31.24 39.28 -33.42
CA LYS A 748 -31.40 40.73 -33.25
C LYS A 748 -30.33 41.33 -32.34
N LYS A 749 -29.75 40.52 -31.45
CA LYS A 749 -28.66 40.88 -30.55
C LYS A 749 -27.67 39.71 -30.49
N GLN A 750 -26.39 40.01 -30.72
CA GLN A 750 -25.29 39.06 -30.54
C GLN A 750 -24.72 39.19 -29.13
N PHE A 751 -24.02 38.15 -28.66
CA PHE A 751 -23.40 38.10 -27.34
C PHE A 751 -22.21 37.13 -27.34
N SER A 752 -21.28 37.34 -26.42
CA SER A 752 -20.09 36.50 -26.28
C SER A 752 -20.42 35.21 -25.52
N LYS A 753 -20.70 34.12 -26.24
CA LYS A 753 -21.02 32.82 -25.63
C LYS A 753 -19.81 32.27 -24.86
N SER A 754 -20.02 31.74 -23.65
CA SER A 754 -18.96 31.02 -22.93
C SER A 754 -18.50 29.80 -23.72
N GLU A 755 -17.19 29.63 -23.96
CA GLU A 755 -16.65 28.56 -24.82
C GLU A 755 -16.98 27.16 -24.30
N SER A 756 -16.92 26.99 -22.98
CA SER A 756 -17.07 25.72 -22.27
C SER A 756 -18.50 25.21 -22.18
N ASN A 757 -19.51 25.92 -22.70
CA ASN A 757 -20.93 25.62 -22.46
C ASN A 757 -21.73 25.37 -23.76
N PRO A 758 -22.57 24.32 -23.84
CA PRO A 758 -23.33 24.01 -25.05
C PRO A 758 -24.66 24.78 -25.07
N PHE A 759 -25.33 24.76 -26.22
CA PHE A 759 -26.73 25.16 -26.32
C PHE A 759 -27.64 24.01 -25.87
N TYR A 760 -28.67 24.33 -25.09
CA TYR A 760 -29.74 23.41 -24.71
C TYR A 760 -31.06 23.84 -25.34
N LEU A 761 -31.92 22.88 -25.72
CA LEU A 761 -33.22 23.15 -26.33
C LEU A 761 -34.34 23.05 -25.28
N GLU A 762 -35.04 24.16 -25.06
CA GLU A 762 -36.28 24.20 -24.29
C GLU A 762 -37.47 24.02 -25.21
N LYS A 763 -37.95 22.77 -25.32
CA LYS A 763 -39.02 22.40 -26.24
C LYS A 763 -40.35 23.10 -25.95
N GLN A 764 -40.68 23.31 -24.67
CA GLN A 764 -41.94 23.96 -24.28
C GLN A 764 -42.03 25.41 -24.79
N SER A 765 -40.92 26.13 -24.69
CA SER A 765 -40.82 27.54 -25.08
C SER A 765 -40.27 27.77 -26.49
N ASN A 766 -39.94 26.68 -27.23
CA ASN A 766 -39.30 26.72 -28.53
C ASN A 766 -38.11 27.70 -28.61
N ARG A 767 -37.15 27.56 -27.69
CA ARG A 767 -35.96 28.42 -27.62
C ARG A 767 -34.71 27.63 -27.25
N LEU A 768 -33.55 28.16 -27.60
CA LEU A 768 -32.26 27.66 -27.11
C LEU A 768 -31.85 28.45 -25.87
N VAL A 769 -31.10 27.79 -24.98
CA VAL A 769 -30.54 28.40 -23.78
C VAL A 769 -29.05 28.08 -23.65
N THR A 770 -28.24 29.07 -23.28
CA THR A 770 -26.79 28.97 -23.04
C THR A 770 -26.37 30.10 -22.10
N SER A 771 -25.13 30.10 -21.62
CA SER A 771 -24.53 31.23 -20.89
C SER A 771 -23.53 32.04 -21.74
N ASP A 772 -23.36 33.33 -21.40
CA ASP A 772 -22.25 34.18 -21.85
C ASP A 772 -21.02 34.05 -20.94
N THR A 773 -19.93 34.75 -21.27
CA THR A 773 -18.67 34.73 -20.49
C THR A 773 -18.81 35.23 -19.05
N ASN A 774 -19.86 35.96 -18.70
CA ASN A 774 -20.10 36.45 -17.33
C ASN A 774 -21.09 35.59 -16.55
N GLY A 775 -21.56 34.48 -17.13
CA GLY A 775 -22.56 33.59 -16.53
C GLY A 775 -24.01 34.03 -16.71
N ASN A 776 -24.30 35.06 -17.52
CA ASN A 776 -25.69 35.41 -17.80
C ASN A 776 -26.30 34.39 -18.75
N ILE A 777 -27.53 33.98 -18.47
CA ILE A 777 -28.31 33.07 -19.32
C ILE A 777 -28.88 33.87 -20.49
N HIS A 778 -28.73 33.34 -21.70
CA HIS A 778 -29.32 33.86 -22.93
C HIS A 778 -30.36 32.89 -23.49
N TYR A 779 -31.58 33.39 -23.66
CA TYR A 779 -32.71 32.71 -24.28
C TYR A 779 -32.83 33.14 -25.74
N ILE A 780 -32.62 32.21 -26.66
CA ILE A 780 -32.54 32.47 -28.10
C ILE A 780 -33.75 31.87 -28.80
N TYR A 781 -34.63 32.72 -29.31
CA TYR A 781 -35.83 32.31 -30.02
C TYR A 781 -35.55 32.18 -31.52
N PHE A 782 -36.23 31.25 -32.19
CA PHE A 782 -36.05 31.00 -33.63
C PHE A 782 -36.62 32.09 -34.55
N ASN A 783 -37.20 33.15 -33.97
CA ASN A 783 -37.55 34.39 -34.66
C ASN A 783 -36.44 35.46 -34.56
N GLY A 784 -35.29 35.14 -33.97
CA GLY A 784 -34.14 36.02 -33.79
C GLY A 784 -34.18 36.89 -32.53
N LYS A 785 -35.27 36.86 -31.73
CA LYS A 785 -35.29 37.53 -30.41
C LYS A 785 -34.29 36.83 -29.47
N VAL A 786 -33.56 37.63 -28.70
CA VAL A 786 -32.68 37.16 -27.62
C VAL A 786 -33.06 37.90 -26.34
N GLU A 787 -33.29 37.15 -25.26
CA GLU A 787 -33.50 37.67 -23.91
C GLU A 787 -32.36 37.22 -23.02
N SER A 788 -31.95 38.04 -22.06
CA SER A 788 -30.84 37.73 -21.15
C SER A 788 -31.29 37.85 -19.70
N LYS A 789 -30.86 36.95 -18.83
CA LYS A 789 -31.14 36.97 -17.39
C LYS A 789 -29.88 36.64 -16.60
N SER A 790 -29.59 37.42 -15.58
CA SER A 790 -28.48 37.17 -14.66
C SER A 790 -29.02 36.56 -13.37
N PHE A 791 -28.42 35.47 -12.91
CA PHE A 791 -28.76 34.82 -11.64
C PHE A 791 -27.63 34.92 -10.61
N THR A 792 -26.39 34.87 -11.08
CA THR A 792 -25.21 34.97 -10.25
C THR A 792 -24.03 35.41 -11.11
N GLN A 793 -23.00 36.00 -10.51
CA GLN A 793 -21.77 36.37 -11.21
C GLN A 793 -20.82 35.18 -11.21
N LEU A 794 -20.27 34.85 -12.38
CA LEU A 794 -19.37 33.70 -12.59
C LEU A 794 -18.15 34.11 -13.39
N SER A 795 -17.07 33.36 -13.24
CA SER A 795 -15.86 33.48 -14.06
C SER A 795 -16.11 33.05 -15.51
N GLU A 796 -15.24 33.42 -16.45
CA GLU A 796 -15.34 32.95 -17.84
C GLU A 796 -15.19 31.42 -17.98
N ALA A 797 -14.59 30.76 -16.98
CA ALA A 797 -14.33 29.33 -16.95
C ALA A 797 -15.49 28.47 -16.41
N HIS A 798 -16.60 29.10 -16.01
CA HIS A 798 -17.74 28.38 -15.44
C HIS A 798 -18.36 27.36 -16.40
N TYR A 799 -18.92 26.32 -15.81
CA TYR A 799 -19.74 25.33 -16.47
C TYR A 799 -21.23 25.63 -16.28
N PHE A 800 -22.01 25.43 -17.34
CA PHE A 800 -23.46 25.61 -17.38
C PHE A 800 -24.17 24.38 -17.95
N THR A 801 -25.16 23.90 -17.22
CA THR A 801 -26.07 22.84 -17.67
C THR A 801 -27.51 23.24 -17.45
N ALA A 802 -28.34 23.14 -18.49
CA ALA A 802 -29.79 23.26 -18.40
C ALA A 802 -30.43 21.87 -18.54
N ALA A 803 -31.11 21.41 -17.49
CA ALA A 803 -31.74 20.10 -17.46
C ALA A 803 -32.97 20.10 -16.56
N ASP A 804 -33.97 19.30 -16.90
CA ASP A 804 -35.14 19.02 -16.06
C ASP A 804 -34.73 18.02 -14.96
N LEU A 805 -34.27 18.56 -13.84
CA LEU A 805 -33.74 17.82 -12.68
C LEU A 805 -34.85 17.33 -11.76
N ASN A 806 -35.97 18.07 -11.69
CA ASN A 806 -37.11 17.72 -10.84
C ASN A 806 -38.23 16.94 -11.58
N SER A 807 -38.10 16.77 -12.91
CA SER A 807 -39.09 16.12 -13.79
C SER A 807 -40.44 16.83 -13.89
N ASP A 808 -40.47 18.15 -13.77
CA ASP A 808 -41.66 19.01 -13.97
C ASP A 808 -41.79 19.52 -15.43
N GLY A 809 -40.80 19.22 -16.28
CA GLY A 809 -40.74 19.59 -17.69
C GLY A 809 -40.12 20.96 -17.96
N LYS A 810 -39.75 21.73 -16.94
CA LYS A 810 -38.92 22.94 -17.03
C LYS A 810 -37.48 22.59 -16.68
N ASN A 811 -36.55 23.36 -17.23
CA ASN A 811 -35.14 23.16 -16.89
C ASN A 811 -34.79 23.91 -15.61
N GLU A 812 -34.06 23.25 -14.72
CA GLU A 812 -33.16 23.88 -13.78
C GLU A 812 -31.83 24.25 -14.46
N TYR A 813 -31.18 25.26 -13.90
CA TYR A 813 -29.91 25.81 -14.37
C TYR A 813 -28.82 25.55 -13.34
N LEU A 814 -27.86 24.73 -13.75
CA LEU A 814 -26.77 24.24 -12.94
C LEU A 814 -25.49 24.98 -13.34
N PHE A 815 -24.87 25.67 -12.38
CA PHE A 815 -23.62 26.41 -12.56
C PHE A 815 -22.54 25.83 -11.66
N ALA A 816 -21.41 25.46 -12.23
CA ALA A 816 -20.21 25.11 -11.47
C ALA A 816 -19.07 26.06 -11.82
N ASP A 817 -18.44 26.64 -10.80
CA ASP A 817 -17.35 27.58 -10.96
C ASP A 817 -16.42 27.50 -9.73
N TYR A 818 -15.12 27.62 -9.96
CA TYR A 818 -14.09 27.34 -8.95
C TYR A 818 -14.39 26.06 -8.15
N ASN A 819 -14.72 26.17 -6.86
CA ASN A 819 -15.02 25.06 -5.96
C ASN A 819 -16.49 24.99 -5.53
N PHE A 820 -17.41 25.64 -6.25
CA PHE A 820 -18.83 25.63 -5.89
C PHE A 820 -19.74 25.20 -7.03
N LEU A 821 -20.88 24.63 -6.63
CA LEU A 821 -22.01 24.28 -7.48
C LEU A 821 -23.24 25.04 -7.00
N LYS A 822 -23.93 25.72 -7.92
CA LYS A 822 -25.23 26.37 -7.68
C LYS A 822 -26.29 25.84 -8.64
N ILE A 823 -27.51 25.67 -8.14
CA ILE A 823 -28.66 25.26 -8.95
C ILE A 823 -29.78 26.29 -8.76
N PHE A 824 -30.30 26.80 -9.87
CA PHE A 824 -31.44 27.70 -9.89
C PHE A 824 -32.60 27.06 -10.65
N ASP A 825 -33.83 27.38 -10.27
CA ASP A 825 -35.00 27.05 -11.09
C ASP A 825 -35.20 28.05 -12.25
N ALA A 826 -36.27 27.84 -13.02
CA ALA A 826 -36.63 28.72 -14.13
C ALA A 826 -36.98 30.16 -13.70
N SER A 827 -37.49 30.37 -12.48
CA SER A 827 -37.77 31.70 -11.91
C SER A 827 -36.50 32.43 -11.46
N GLY A 828 -35.42 31.70 -11.21
CA GLY A 828 -34.16 32.23 -10.70
C GLY A 828 -33.99 32.07 -9.19
N ASP A 829 -34.84 31.26 -8.55
CA ASP A 829 -34.69 30.95 -7.13
C ASP A 829 -33.60 29.90 -6.96
N GLN A 830 -32.63 30.17 -6.09
CA GLN A 830 -31.55 29.25 -5.78
C GLN A 830 -32.10 28.05 -5.00
N LYS A 831 -31.97 26.84 -5.56
CA LYS A 831 -32.37 25.57 -4.94
C LYS A 831 -31.24 24.89 -4.19
N LEU A 832 -30.00 25.08 -4.64
CA LEU A 832 -28.83 24.49 -4.02
C LEU A 832 -27.62 25.42 -4.16
N GLU A 833 -26.79 25.46 -3.12
CA GLU A 833 -25.41 25.92 -3.16
C GLU A 833 -24.56 24.94 -2.37
N LYS A 834 -23.53 24.38 -3.00
CA LYS A 834 -22.61 23.42 -2.41
C LYS A 834 -21.18 23.85 -2.69
N LYS A 835 -20.34 23.90 -1.66
CA LYS A 835 -18.89 24.12 -1.78
C LYS A 835 -18.14 22.80 -1.59
N PHE A 836 -17.03 22.69 -2.29
CA PHE A 836 -16.07 21.58 -2.23
C PHE A 836 -14.73 22.11 -1.69
N ASP A 837 -13.93 21.22 -1.11
CA ASP A 837 -12.64 21.57 -0.51
C ASP A 837 -11.62 22.01 -1.58
N SER A 838 -11.75 21.49 -2.81
CA SER A 838 -10.97 21.87 -4.00
C SER A 838 -11.85 22.20 -5.21
N GLY A 839 -11.21 22.73 -6.27
CA GLY A 839 -11.89 23.16 -7.48
C GLY A 839 -12.52 22.02 -8.28
N ILE A 840 -13.73 22.27 -8.82
CA ILE A 840 -14.44 21.40 -9.74
C ILE A 840 -13.72 21.42 -11.09
N SER A 841 -13.14 20.29 -11.49
CA SER A 841 -12.22 20.23 -12.63
C SER A 841 -12.93 20.09 -13.98
N TYR A 842 -14.12 19.50 -13.99
CA TYR A 842 -14.87 19.19 -15.20
C TYR A 842 -16.34 19.59 -15.10
N ARG A 843 -17.02 19.67 -16.26
CA ARG A 843 -18.46 19.96 -16.29
C ARG A 843 -19.21 18.91 -15.46
N PRO A 844 -20.07 19.32 -14.51
CA PRO A 844 -20.90 18.38 -13.78
C PRO A 844 -21.79 17.57 -14.73
N ASN A 845 -21.87 16.27 -14.48
CA ASN A 845 -22.63 15.33 -15.30
C ASN A 845 -23.97 15.02 -14.65
N VAL A 846 -25.08 15.16 -15.38
CA VAL A 846 -26.41 14.82 -14.86
C VAL A 846 -26.73 13.35 -15.17
N TYR A 847 -26.91 12.55 -14.12
CA TYR A 847 -27.24 11.12 -14.21
C TYR A 847 -28.70 10.89 -13.85
N LYS A 848 -29.41 10.12 -14.70
CA LYS A 848 -30.81 9.76 -14.48
C LYS A 848 -30.92 8.26 -14.21
N PHE A 849 -31.11 7.89 -12.95
CA PHE A 849 -31.30 6.50 -12.51
C PHE A 849 -32.76 6.04 -12.65
N SER A 850 -33.71 6.95 -12.49
CA SER A 850 -35.14 6.70 -12.73
C SER A 850 -35.86 7.99 -13.11
N ARG A 851 -37.19 7.96 -13.30
CA ARG A 851 -37.98 9.18 -13.51
C ARG A 851 -37.88 10.18 -12.35
N ARG A 852 -37.60 9.72 -11.12
CA ARG A 852 -37.56 10.56 -9.90
C ARG A 852 -36.19 10.60 -9.21
N LYS A 853 -35.21 9.82 -9.68
CA LYS A 853 -33.86 9.77 -9.12
C LYS A 853 -32.88 10.33 -10.16
N ILE A 854 -32.53 11.60 -9.98
CA ILE A 854 -31.54 12.34 -10.76
C ILE A 854 -30.45 12.80 -9.80
N GLU A 855 -29.20 12.56 -10.16
CA GLU A 855 -28.04 12.90 -9.35
C GLU A 855 -26.98 13.56 -10.23
N ILE A 856 -26.10 14.34 -9.61
CA ILE A 856 -25.10 15.17 -10.27
C ILE A 856 -23.73 14.64 -9.92
N GLY A 857 -22.98 14.25 -10.94
CA GLY A 857 -21.61 13.80 -10.81
C GLY A 857 -20.60 14.93 -10.93
N ILE A 858 -19.66 14.97 -10.00
CA ILE A 858 -18.67 16.04 -9.84
C ILE A 858 -17.29 15.40 -9.64
N CYS A 859 -16.26 16.01 -10.20
CA CYS A 859 -14.88 15.55 -10.07
C CYS A 859 -13.99 16.69 -9.57
N THR A 860 -13.17 16.39 -8.57
CA THR A 860 -12.14 17.27 -8.03
C THR A 860 -10.77 16.59 -8.23
N GLU A 861 -10.12 16.88 -9.36
CA GLU A 861 -8.87 16.21 -9.80
C GLU A 861 -7.77 16.33 -8.74
N ASN A 862 -7.62 17.50 -8.11
CA ASN A 862 -6.57 17.78 -7.12
C ASN A 862 -6.67 16.91 -5.86
N GLU A 863 -7.87 16.43 -5.53
CA GLU A 863 -8.10 15.55 -4.38
C GLU A 863 -8.21 14.07 -4.78
N ASN A 864 -8.16 13.76 -6.09
CA ASN A 864 -8.46 12.42 -6.61
C ASN A 864 -9.82 11.89 -6.12
N LYS A 865 -10.83 12.77 -6.05
CA LYS A 865 -12.18 12.44 -5.60
C LYS A 865 -13.24 12.72 -6.66
N ILE A 866 -14.23 11.84 -6.69
CA ILE A 866 -15.48 12.05 -7.41
C ILE A 866 -16.65 11.99 -6.43
N TYR A 867 -17.68 12.79 -6.71
CA TYR A 867 -18.91 12.89 -5.94
C TYR A 867 -20.09 12.57 -6.84
N LEU A 868 -21.12 11.99 -6.25
CA LEU A 868 -22.43 11.81 -6.85
C LEU A 868 -23.44 12.33 -5.84
N ILE A 869 -24.12 13.43 -6.15
CA ILE A 869 -24.99 14.14 -5.19
C ILE A 869 -26.42 14.24 -5.67
N ASP A 870 -27.37 14.22 -4.74
CA ASP A 870 -28.77 14.53 -5.02
C ASP A 870 -29.01 16.06 -5.13
N LEU A 871 -30.24 16.46 -5.46
CA LEU A 871 -30.62 17.88 -5.56
C LEU A 871 -30.64 18.63 -4.22
N LYS A 872 -30.54 17.92 -3.10
CA LYS A 872 -30.40 18.51 -1.76
C LYS A 872 -28.92 18.66 -1.37
N GLY A 873 -27.99 18.17 -2.19
CA GLY A 873 -26.55 18.22 -1.93
C GLY A 873 -26.02 17.10 -1.03
N ASN A 874 -26.81 16.04 -0.81
CA ASN A 874 -26.38 14.85 -0.08
C ASN A 874 -25.63 13.91 -1.03
N ASN A 875 -24.56 13.28 -0.53
CA ASN A 875 -23.84 12.25 -1.28
C ASN A 875 -24.71 11.00 -1.43
N HIS A 876 -24.62 10.37 -2.59
CA HIS A 876 -25.00 8.99 -2.78
C HIS A 876 -24.19 8.08 -1.84
N SER A 877 -24.80 6.99 -1.37
CA SER A 877 -24.15 6.07 -0.42
C SER A 877 -22.82 5.54 -0.97
N GLY A 878 -21.75 5.61 -0.17
CA GLY A 878 -20.40 5.19 -0.58
C GLY A 878 -19.58 6.26 -1.31
N PHE A 879 -20.12 7.47 -1.54
CA PHE A 879 -19.35 8.60 -2.06
C PHE A 879 -18.82 9.50 -0.92
N PRO A 880 -17.65 10.16 -1.11
CA PRO A 880 -16.86 10.24 -2.35
C PRO A 880 -16.11 8.95 -2.69
N LEU A 881 -15.93 8.70 -4.00
CA LEU A 881 -15.09 7.61 -4.52
C LEU A 881 -13.77 8.17 -5.04
N LYS A 882 -12.76 7.31 -5.22
CA LYS A 882 -11.49 7.71 -5.84
C LYS A 882 -11.67 7.87 -7.35
N GLY A 883 -11.03 8.89 -7.91
CA GLY A 883 -11.01 9.18 -9.34
C GLY A 883 -10.71 10.65 -9.62
N ASN A 884 -10.04 10.91 -10.75
CA ASN A 884 -9.56 12.25 -11.11
C ASN A 884 -9.96 12.69 -12.53
N THR A 885 -10.84 11.94 -13.20
CA THR A 885 -11.44 12.30 -14.48
C THR A 885 -12.95 12.50 -14.35
N GLU A 886 -13.59 13.07 -15.38
CA GLU A 886 -15.01 12.81 -15.58
C GLU A 886 -15.26 11.30 -15.59
N PHE A 887 -16.38 10.87 -15.03
CA PHE A 887 -16.76 9.47 -14.96
C PHE A 887 -17.98 9.18 -15.82
N SER A 888 -18.21 7.91 -16.13
CA SER A 888 -19.39 7.41 -16.84
C SER A 888 -20.15 6.42 -15.97
N ILE A 889 -21.48 6.54 -15.92
CA ILE A 889 -22.35 5.56 -15.25
C ILE A 889 -23.22 4.87 -16.30
N GLY A 890 -23.23 3.55 -16.28
CA GLY A 890 -24.07 2.74 -17.15
C GLY A 890 -24.10 1.27 -16.75
N PHE A 891 -24.94 0.48 -17.41
CA PHE A 891 -24.95 -0.96 -17.19
C PHE A 891 -23.81 -1.64 -17.96
N ALA A 892 -23.12 -2.62 -17.35
CA ALA A 892 -22.23 -3.50 -18.10
C ALA A 892 -22.98 -4.28 -19.21
N LYS A 893 -24.21 -4.71 -18.93
CA LYS A 893 -25.13 -5.36 -19.88
C LYS A 893 -26.55 -4.84 -19.74
N ALA A 894 -27.25 -4.67 -20.86
CA ALA A 894 -28.66 -4.31 -20.84
C ALA A 894 -29.49 -5.34 -20.04
N GLY A 895 -30.18 -4.88 -18.99
CA GLY A 895 -30.99 -5.72 -18.09
C GLY A 895 -30.35 -6.04 -16.73
N ASN A 896 -29.09 -5.65 -16.48
CA ASN A 896 -28.49 -5.76 -15.15
C ASN A 896 -29.21 -4.89 -14.11
N LYS A 897 -29.19 -5.33 -12.85
CA LYS A 897 -29.86 -4.61 -11.73
C LYS A 897 -29.02 -3.47 -11.16
N SER A 898 -27.68 -3.55 -11.22
CA SER A 898 -26.76 -2.54 -10.69
C SER A 898 -26.12 -1.71 -11.81
N PHE A 899 -25.76 -0.48 -11.49
CA PHE A 899 -24.99 0.39 -12.36
C PHE A 899 -23.50 0.20 -12.11
N ASN A 900 -22.70 0.40 -13.15
CA ASN A 900 -21.25 0.47 -13.07
C ASN A 900 -20.80 1.90 -13.35
N LEU A 901 -19.87 2.39 -12.53
CA LEU A 901 -19.21 3.67 -12.68
C LEU A 901 -17.78 3.46 -13.15
N TYR A 902 -17.39 4.10 -14.24
CA TYR A 902 -16.06 4.01 -14.83
C TYR A 902 -15.35 5.37 -14.77
N VAL A 903 -14.14 5.41 -14.24
CA VAL A 903 -13.36 6.65 -14.01
C VAL A 903 -11.85 6.39 -14.08
N GLY A 904 -11.05 7.39 -14.47
CA GLY A 904 -9.60 7.33 -14.36
C GLY A 904 -9.10 7.80 -12.99
N ASP A 905 -7.90 7.36 -12.60
CA ASP A 905 -7.22 7.88 -11.41
C ASP A 905 -5.79 8.40 -11.69
N ASN A 906 -5.16 8.94 -10.64
CA ASN A 906 -3.79 9.46 -10.70
C ASN A 906 -2.69 8.38 -10.72
N ARG A 907 -3.05 7.10 -10.63
CA ARG A 907 -2.13 5.94 -10.68
C ARG A 907 -2.06 5.32 -12.08
N ASN A 908 -2.67 5.97 -13.08
CA ASN A 908 -2.84 5.48 -14.46
C ASN A 908 -3.78 4.26 -14.56
N PHE A 909 -4.78 4.16 -13.68
CA PHE A 909 -5.80 3.11 -13.78
C PHE A 909 -7.12 3.63 -14.33
N LEU A 910 -7.82 2.77 -15.06
CA LEU A 910 -9.26 2.83 -15.28
C LEU A 910 -9.93 1.99 -14.20
N LEU A 911 -10.76 2.62 -13.38
CA LEU A 911 -11.46 2.03 -12.26
C LEU A 911 -12.91 1.73 -12.64
N ASN A 912 -13.45 0.61 -12.14
CA ASN A 912 -14.88 0.32 -12.16
C ASN A 912 -15.41 0.17 -10.73
N TYR A 913 -16.53 0.84 -10.43
CA TYR A 913 -17.26 0.71 -9.16
C TYR A 913 -18.68 0.23 -9.40
N SER A 914 -19.18 -0.65 -8.55
CA SER A 914 -20.62 -0.92 -8.46
C SER A 914 -21.35 0.22 -7.75
N VAL A 915 -22.40 0.74 -8.38
CA VAL A 915 -23.29 1.77 -7.82
C VAL A 915 -24.68 1.15 -7.64
N HIS A 916 -25.15 1.10 -6.38
CA HIS A 916 -26.34 0.37 -5.95
C HIS A 916 -27.59 1.24 -5.77
#